data_AF-A0A1M7AL02-F1
#
_entry.id   AF-A0A1M7AL02-F1
#
_cell.length_a   1.000
_cell.length_b   1.000
_cell.length_c   1.000
_cell.angle_alpha   90.00
_cell.angle_beta   90.00
_cell.angle_gamma   90.00
#
_symmetry.space_group_name_H-M   'P 1'
#
loop_
_entity.id
_entity.type
_entity.pdbx_description
1 polymer ?
#
loop_
_entity_poly.entity_id
_entity_poly.type
_entity_poly.pdbx_seq_one_letter_code
_entity_poly.pdbx_strand_id
1 'polypeptide(L)'
;MRKVKKVFTAVLIMTMIAANLAGGTAVKATADSGNGISIVYADSVNDINGVPGETVHVKLPIKAVGGYLAQPRITVVTEGKPYKVENVALTGDGFSSDNPPIGINAGKLYIEFDLAVKETAKIGITKLEVKVDALYSTDTGYSSATYTLPSLNFIISDEIEPAQLTVDNVNYDNATIGKSIDLNFTIRNEGKITARNAYFSIDDKSFDETKISPRYSKLEQKIGKSGTLKGGEIYNVKLPLKIQSDATAGLKKLTVTMKYKDEDGNVTTDTSQVYITVTANTEAPVIEIVSTKYASELVAGDKFNMVVTIRNTGKSPARDIQVSIDGLGSEGFLPGYTGKTIAVDKLAVNGKTDVKIPLIVSQNAKVGLKEVPITIAYTDETKTPFNTKTSVYLSVEATEGVDESGKPNIVITNVTQSPDAPNAGARVNVSFDMENKSKVDISDVKISLATATGDVFAPLSSEPYYYIDSIKGGNKARVNMSLKASDSIPEGTSSVALKYSYVANGKTSADETANLYILNVQNNGAGSSKPKLIISNFSASEEKLVAGTTFDFTFEIKNTHPSMSARNIKVTLSQTDNIFMVDNGSNTFYISKISAGEKIKKTLKIRVKSDAVTKAYPLDVTMDYDYEGAKANPTTGQIGETAKETINLQAAENTRAVVDNIVVGSYDAPVVNQPCTITFAFYNMGKSTLSNVKATVSGDYKLSTGDMLFVGNVEAGGQQTPELEAIPSVEGEAKGVLTVTFEDSTGQEVKITKDFTGSIQAAYTPDPGAAGNPDGNVAQAKKAILPIWIFVIIQVVILGVGIATARKIKINLYKKKLRKIEEAD
;
A
#
# COMPACT_ATOMS: atom_id res chain seq x y z
N MET A 1 28.03 5.90 38.30
CA MET A 1 28.21 7.34 38.62
C MET A 1 28.78 7.67 40.00
N ARG A 2 28.79 6.77 41.01
CA ARG A 2 29.29 7.08 42.37
C ARG A 2 30.81 7.35 42.50
N LYS A 3 31.65 6.86 41.58
CA LYS A 3 33.11 7.06 41.62
C LYS A 3 33.58 8.39 41.03
N VAL A 4 32.81 9.02 40.14
CA VAL A 4 33.16 10.31 39.49
C VAL A 4 32.87 11.50 40.43
N LYS A 5 31.82 11.43 41.25
CA LYS A 5 31.51 12.47 42.27
C LYS A 5 32.62 12.63 43.31
N LYS A 6 33.28 11.53 43.75
CA LYS A 6 34.34 11.62 44.77
C LYS A 6 35.63 12.26 44.26
N VAL A 7 35.93 12.15 42.97
CA VAL A 7 37.12 12.78 42.36
C VAL A 7 36.87 14.28 42.15
N PHE A 8 35.66 14.67 41.73
CA PHE A 8 35.29 16.08 41.60
C PHE A 8 35.25 16.81 42.96
N THR A 9 34.73 16.18 44.02
CA THR A 9 34.75 16.78 45.37
C THR A 9 36.18 16.90 45.93
N ALA A 10 37.09 15.97 45.61
CA ALA A 10 38.50 16.07 46.01
C ALA A 10 39.26 17.16 45.25
N VAL A 11 38.95 17.37 43.96
CA VAL A 11 39.52 18.47 43.16
C VAL A 11 38.95 19.82 43.62
N LEU A 12 37.66 19.90 43.97
CA LEU A 12 37.01 21.12 44.49
C LEU A 12 37.55 21.53 45.87
N ILE A 13 37.84 20.57 46.74
CA ILE A 13 38.47 20.82 48.04
C ILE A 13 39.94 21.23 47.86
N MET A 14 40.67 20.64 46.91
CA MET A 14 42.03 21.07 46.57
C MET A 14 42.08 22.46 45.93
N THR A 15 41.09 22.86 45.12
CA THR A 15 41.02 24.21 44.55
C THR A 15 40.54 25.25 45.57
N MET A 16 39.64 24.90 46.51
CA MET A 16 39.29 25.79 47.63
C MET A 16 40.43 25.94 48.65
N ILE A 17 41.28 24.92 48.83
CA ILE A 17 42.50 25.03 49.64
C ILE A 17 43.57 25.83 48.90
N ALA A 18 43.69 25.72 47.56
CA ALA A 18 44.58 26.56 46.76
C ALA A 18 44.11 28.03 46.69
N ALA A 19 42.81 28.30 46.70
CA ALA A 19 42.25 29.65 46.76
C ALA A 19 42.42 30.31 48.14
N ASN A 20 42.40 29.53 49.23
CA ASN A 20 42.65 30.03 50.59
C ASN A 20 44.14 30.11 50.97
N LEU A 21 45.06 29.65 50.11
CA LEU A 21 46.51 29.75 50.32
C LEU A 21 47.18 30.90 49.54
N ALA A 22 46.43 31.64 48.74
CA ALA A 22 46.89 32.90 48.15
C ALA A 22 46.53 34.07 49.09
N GLY A 23 47.27 34.16 50.20
CA GLY A 23 47.31 35.36 51.03
C GLY A 23 47.61 36.60 50.17
N GLY A 24 47.02 37.72 50.58
CA GLY A 24 46.94 39.00 49.88
C GLY A 24 48.09 39.29 48.91
N THR A 25 47.74 39.48 47.65
CA THR A 25 48.63 40.11 46.68
C THR A 25 48.76 41.59 47.04
N ALA A 26 49.96 41.99 47.46
CA ALA A 26 50.35 43.39 47.50
C ALA A 26 50.20 43.97 46.09
N VAL A 27 49.13 44.73 45.88
CA VAL A 27 48.83 45.37 44.62
C VAL A 27 49.88 46.46 44.38
N LYS A 28 50.85 46.18 43.50
CA LYS A 28 51.81 47.18 43.03
C LYS A 28 51.08 48.26 42.22
N ALA A 29 51.57 49.49 42.36
CA ALA A 29 51.04 50.70 41.73
C ALA A 29 50.78 50.55 40.23
N THR A 30 49.82 51.33 39.72
CA THR A 30 49.49 51.41 38.30
C THR A 30 50.72 51.79 37.48
N ALA A 31 50.75 51.40 36.20
CA ALA A 31 51.68 52.01 35.26
C ALA A 31 51.43 53.53 35.28
N ASP A 32 52.46 54.31 35.59
CA ASP A 32 52.44 55.76 35.50
C ASP A 32 51.98 56.15 34.09
N SER A 33 50.97 57.02 33.97
CA SER A 33 50.54 57.59 32.69
C SER A 33 51.60 58.49 32.04
N GLY A 34 52.82 58.52 32.59
CA GLY A 34 53.95 59.34 32.17
C GLY A 34 53.89 60.76 32.76
N ASN A 35 52.96 61.03 33.67
CA ASN A 35 52.72 62.33 34.30
C ASN A 35 52.96 62.34 35.81
N GLY A 36 53.43 61.23 36.40
CA GLY A 36 53.75 61.11 37.82
C GLY A 36 52.54 60.94 38.74
N ILE A 37 51.31 60.86 38.19
CA ILE A 37 50.08 60.66 38.95
C ILE A 37 49.59 59.21 38.77
N SER A 38 49.14 58.59 39.86
CA SER A 38 48.56 57.24 39.85
C SER A 38 47.30 57.15 40.72
N ILE A 39 46.39 56.24 40.38
CA ILE A 39 45.25 55.88 41.23
C ILE A 39 45.58 54.55 41.90
N VAL A 40 45.59 54.52 43.24
CA VAL A 40 45.89 53.31 44.02
C VAL A 40 44.72 52.96 44.92
N TYR A 41 44.63 51.69 45.32
CA TYR A 41 43.69 51.31 46.36
C TYR A 41 44.10 51.91 47.70
N ALA A 42 43.15 52.52 48.40
CA ALA A 42 43.41 53.15 49.69
C ALA A 42 43.52 52.10 50.82
N ASP A 43 42.88 50.95 50.66
CA ASP A 43 42.93 49.78 51.55
C ASP A 43 43.16 48.49 50.74
N SER A 44 43.36 47.37 51.44
CA SER A 44 43.33 46.03 50.84
C SER A 44 41.97 45.72 50.23
N VAL A 45 41.97 45.19 49.00
CA VAL A 45 40.77 44.82 48.24
C VAL A 45 40.82 43.33 47.90
N ASN A 46 39.67 42.66 48.02
CA ASN A 46 39.53 41.25 47.69
C ASN A 46 39.03 41.07 46.24
N ASP A 47 39.26 39.89 45.69
CA ASP A 47 38.63 39.46 44.44
C ASP A 47 37.10 39.43 44.58
N ILE A 48 36.41 39.65 43.47
CA ILE A 48 34.95 39.74 43.41
C ILE A 48 34.37 38.39 42.99
N ASN A 49 33.45 37.84 43.78
CA ASN A 49 32.74 36.61 43.44
C ASN A 49 31.39 36.96 42.81
N GLY A 50 31.14 36.45 41.61
CA GLY A 50 29.86 36.57 40.91
C GLY A 50 29.02 35.31 41.04
N VAL A 51 27.71 35.50 41.23
CA VAL A 51 26.70 34.43 41.15
C VAL A 51 25.88 34.66 39.87
N PRO A 52 25.83 33.70 38.93
CA PRO A 52 25.06 33.86 37.69
C PRO A 52 23.59 34.24 37.95
N GLY A 53 23.11 35.29 37.27
CA GLY A 53 21.75 35.81 37.42
C GLY A 53 21.53 36.76 38.60
N GLU A 54 22.53 36.99 39.45
CA GLU A 54 22.48 37.94 40.56
C GLU A 54 23.28 39.22 40.27
N THR A 55 23.04 40.26 41.05
CA THR A 55 23.80 41.52 41.00
C THR A 55 24.77 41.59 42.17
N VAL A 56 26.04 41.88 41.87
CA VAL A 56 27.08 42.08 42.88
C VAL A 56 27.42 43.56 42.98
N HIS A 57 27.21 44.14 44.16
CA HIS A 57 27.63 45.52 44.42
C HIS A 57 29.14 45.56 44.71
N VAL A 58 29.88 46.35 43.94
CA VAL A 58 31.34 46.49 44.05
C VAL A 58 31.68 47.88 44.55
N LYS A 59 32.50 47.93 45.61
CA LYS A 59 32.96 49.16 46.25
C LYS A 59 34.49 49.15 46.38
N LEU A 60 35.16 49.96 45.55
CA LEU A 60 36.62 49.99 45.45
C LEU A 60 37.18 51.24 46.17
N PRO A 61 37.88 51.10 47.30
CA PRO A 61 38.50 52.23 48.00
C PRO A 61 39.70 52.74 47.21
N ILE A 62 39.69 53.99 46.76
CA ILE A 62 40.73 54.60 45.93
C ILE A 62 41.24 55.92 46.48
N LYS A 63 42.46 56.30 46.07
CA LYS A 63 43.02 57.64 46.24
C LYS A 63 44.01 57.96 45.11
N ALA A 64 44.22 59.24 44.83
CA ALA A 64 45.24 59.69 43.90
C ALA A 64 46.58 59.92 44.63
N VAL A 65 47.67 59.48 44.02
CA VAL A 65 49.05 59.69 44.49
C VAL A 65 49.81 60.47 43.42
N GLY A 66 50.53 61.52 43.82
CA GLY A 66 51.31 62.36 42.91
C GLY A 66 50.56 63.57 42.34
N GLY A 67 49.24 63.69 42.53
CA GLY A 67 48.47 64.87 42.11
C GLY A 67 46.96 64.76 42.34
N TYR A 68 46.23 65.83 42.02
CA TYR A 68 44.76 65.88 42.02
C TYR A 68 44.22 65.59 40.61
N LEU A 69 43.19 64.75 40.53
CA LEU A 69 42.51 64.42 39.28
C LEU A 69 41.11 65.04 39.27
N ALA A 70 40.90 66.02 38.40
CA ALA A 70 39.61 66.71 38.25
C ALA A 70 38.72 65.98 37.22
N GLN A 71 37.40 66.05 37.42
CA GLN A 71 36.37 65.56 36.49
C GLN A 71 36.56 64.09 36.05
N PRO A 72 36.65 63.13 37.00
CA PRO A 72 36.86 61.73 36.69
C PRO A 72 35.65 61.12 36.00
N ARG A 73 35.89 60.44 34.88
CA ARG A 73 34.92 59.59 34.19
C ARG A 73 35.32 58.14 34.34
N ILE A 74 34.50 57.38 35.05
CA ILE A 74 34.76 55.98 35.38
C ILE A 74 34.15 55.08 34.31
N THR A 75 34.94 54.14 33.79
CA THR A 75 34.53 53.12 32.84
C THR A 75 34.90 51.74 33.37
N VAL A 76 33.91 50.87 33.56
CA VAL A 76 34.14 49.45 33.85
C VAL A 76 34.08 48.69 32.53
N VAL A 77 35.14 47.92 32.23
CA VAL A 77 35.21 47.14 30.98
C VAL A 77 34.23 45.97 31.07
N THR A 78 33.27 45.90 30.14
CA THR A 78 32.22 44.86 30.11
C THR A 78 32.25 44.01 28.84
N GLU A 79 32.98 44.43 27.81
CA GLU A 79 33.08 43.68 26.54
C GLU A 79 33.72 42.30 26.77
N GLY A 80 33.01 41.25 26.36
CA GLY A 80 33.43 39.85 26.56
C GLY A 80 33.44 39.38 28.01
N LYS A 81 32.93 40.19 28.97
CA LYS A 81 32.89 39.83 30.39
C LYS A 81 31.56 39.14 30.77
N PRO A 82 31.53 38.32 31.83
CA PRO A 82 30.33 37.60 32.27
C PRO A 82 29.32 38.48 33.04
N TYR A 83 29.42 39.80 32.94
CA TYR A 83 28.60 40.76 33.66
C TYR A 83 28.36 42.03 32.83
N LYS A 84 27.28 42.73 33.15
CA LYS A 84 27.03 44.12 32.75
C LYS A 84 27.25 45.03 33.95
N VAL A 85 27.56 46.29 33.70
CA VAL A 85 27.76 47.30 34.74
C VAL A 85 26.59 48.27 34.79
N GLU A 86 26.14 48.58 36.00
CA GLU A 86 25.11 49.58 36.29
C GLU A 86 25.58 50.46 37.47
N ASN A 87 24.90 51.59 37.67
CA ASN A 87 25.06 52.44 38.87
C ASN A 87 26.49 52.87 39.20
N VAL A 88 27.30 53.19 38.17
CA VAL A 88 28.68 53.65 38.36
C VAL A 88 28.71 55.04 39.00
N ALA A 89 29.35 55.16 40.15
CA ALA A 89 29.47 56.39 40.92
C ALA A 89 30.86 56.53 41.57
N LEU A 90 31.26 57.79 41.78
CA LEU A 90 32.35 58.15 42.69
C LEU A 90 31.72 58.63 44.00
N THR A 91 32.10 58.04 45.12
CA THR A 91 31.59 58.37 46.45
C THR A 91 32.75 58.64 47.41
N GLY A 92 32.46 59.15 48.60
CA GLY A 92 33.46 59.42 49.62
C GLY A 92 32.85 59.78 50.96
N ASP A 93 33.60 59.61 52.03
CA ASP A 93 33.14 59.96 53.37
C ASP A 93 32.94 61.48 53.45
N GLY A 94 31.75 61.92 53.88
CA GLY A 94 31.37 63.34 53.91
C GLY A 94 30.75 63.90 52.62
N PHE A 95 30.61 63.08 51.58
CA PHE A 95 29.87 63.40 50.35
C PHE A 95 28.48 62.76 50.34
N SER A 96 27.56 63.31 49.54
CA SER A 96 26.20 62.76 49.37
C SER A 96 25.90 62.54 47.89
N SER A 97 24.82 61.82 47.57
CA SER A 97 24.38 61.63 46.17
C SER A 97 24.14 62.95 45.44
N ASP A 98 23.69 63.98 46.15
CA ASP A 98 23.37 65.31 45.60
C ASP A 98 24.60 66.22 45.53
N ASN A 99 25.70 65.83 46.19
CA ASN A 99 26.99 66.52 46.14
C ASN A 99 28.13 65.49 46.08
N PRO A 100 28.31 64.81 44.93
CA PRO A 100 29.34 63.79 44.77
C PRO A 100 30.74 64.43 44.69
N PRO A 101 31.81 63.66 44.96
CA PRO A 101 33.17 64.12 44.73
C PRO A 101 33.38 64.53 43.28
N ILE A 102 33.87 65.76 43.06
CA ILE A 102 34.15 66.32 41.73
C ILE A 102 35.57 65.99 41.21
N GLY A 103 36.36 65.27 42.00
CA GLY A 103 37.71 64.84 41.65
C GLY A 103 38.30 63.86 42.66
N ILE A 104 39.38 63.19 42.25
CA ILE A 104 40.11 62.20 43.06
C ILE A 104 41.33 62.88 43.65
N ASN A 105 41.42 62.91 44.97
CA ASN A 105 42.50 63.53 45.74
C ASN A 105 43.26 62.49 46.57
N ALA A 106 44.17 62.95 47.44
CA ALA A 106 44.94 62.07 48.32
C ALA A 106 44.12 61.42 49.45
N GLY A 107 42.89 61.91 49.68
CA GLY A 107 41.92 61.35 50.60
C GLY A 107 41.25 60.10 50.03
N LYS A 108 40.67 59.31 50.94
CA LYS A 108 39.99 58.06 50.60
C LYS A 108 38.62 58.36 49.98
N LEU A 109 38.43 57.89 48.75
CA LEU A 109 37.17 57.89 48.02
C LEU A 109 36.82 56.45 47.62
N TYR A 110 35.65 56.23 47.02
CA TYR A 110 35.26 54.93 46.50
C TYR A 110 34.71 55.03 45.09
N ILE A 111 35.13 54.09 44.22
CA ILE A 111 34.40 53.80 42.99
C ILE A 111 33.38 52.71 43.32
N GLU A 112 32.11 53.01 43.15
CA GLU A 112 31.00 52.10 43.40
C GLU A 112 30.26 51.80 42.09
N PHE A 113 29.87 50.53 41.89
CA PHE A 113 29.06 50.10 40.75
C PHE A 113 28.44 48.73 41.03
N ASP A 114 27.38 48.43 40.29
CA ASP A 114 26.71 47.13 40.34
C ASP A 114 27.09 46.29 39.13
N LEU A 115 27.50 45.04 39.37
CA LEU A 115 27.77 44.05 38.34
C LEU A 115 26.60 43.07 38.24
N ALA A 116 25.75 43.25 37.23
CA ALA A 116 24.69 42.29 36.90
C ALA A 116 25.31 41.09 36.18
N VAL A 117 25.44 39.95 36.87
CA VAL A 117 26.08 38.75 36.34
C VAL A 117 25.13 38.02 35.40
N LYS A 118 25.64 37.65 34.23
CA LYS A 118 24.90 36.87 33.23
C LYS A 118 24.41 35.54 33.83
N GLU A 119 23.15 35.18 33.58
CA GLU A 119 22.60 33.84 33.81
C GLU A 119 23.42 32.75 33.08
N THR A 120 24.01 33.08 31.92
CA THR A 120 24.84 32.17 31.11
C THR A 120 26.32 32.12 31.53
N ALA A 121 26.70 32.87 32.57
CA ALA A 121 28.09 32.96 33.01
C ALA A 121 28.68 31.57 33.31
N LYS A 122 29.86 31.31 32.73
CA LYS A 122 30.58 30.03 32.85
C LYS A 122 31.58 30.07 33.99
N ILE A 123 31.84 28.91 34.60
CA ILE A 123 32.86 28.78 35.64
C ILE A 123 34.20 29.26 35.10
N GLY A 124 34.84 30.17 35.81
CA GLY A 124 36.09 30.76 35.36
C GLY A 124 36.48 32.02 36.11
N ILE A 125 37.67 32.51 35.77
CA ILE A 125 38.27 33.71 36.35
C ILE A 125 38.50 34.71 35.21
N THR A 126 37.96 35.92 35.35
CA THR A 126 38.20 37.02 34.42
C THR A 126 38.75 38.23 35.16
N LYS A 127 39.51 39.11 34.50
CA LYS A 127 39.97 40.35 35.13
C LYS A 127 38.86 41.40 35.14
N LEU A 128 38.62 42.00 36.31
CA LEU A 128 37.84 43.22 36.47
C LEU A 128 38.76 44.41 36.22
N GLU A 129 38.44 45.17 35.17
CA GLU A 129 39.22 46.30 34.71
C GLU A 129 38.38 47.57 34.82
N VAL A 130 38.90 48.52 35.59
CA VAL A 130 38.28 49.84 35.78
C VAL A 130 39.26 50.89 35.28
N LYS A 131 38.78 51.74 34.38
CA LYS A 131 39.53 52.86 33.81
C LYS A 131 38.90 54.16 34.27
N VAL A 132 39.74 55.16 34.53
CA VAL A 132 39.32 56.51 34.92
C VAL A 132 39.96 57.48 33.95
N ASP A 133 39.16 58.16 33.16
CA ASP A 133 39.62 59.30 32.37
C ASP A 133 39.47 60.56 33.22
N ALA A 134 40.55 61.31 33.45
CA ALA A 134 40.51 62.50 34.29
C ALA A 134 41.46 63.60 33.79
N LEU A 135 41.17 64.83 34.20
CA LEU A 135 42.01 65.99 33.96
C LEU A 135 43.04 66.16 35.08
N TYR A 136 44.27 66.49 34.73
CA TYR A 136 45.33 66.82 35.67
C TYR A 136 45.99 68.15 35.29
N SER A 137 46.52 68.85 36.30
CA SER A 137 47.18 70.14 36.11
C SER A 137 48.56 69.96 35.49
N THR A 138 48.90 70.81 34.53
CA THR A 138 50.25 70.98 33.96
C THR A 138 50.70 72.43 34.14
N ASP A 139 51.97 72.72 33.87
CA ASP A 139 52.50 74.10 33.91
C ASP A 139 51.79 75.05 32.92
N THR A 140 51.08 74.51 31.93
CA THR A 140 50.38 75.25 30.86
C THR A 140 48.86 75.15 30.90
N GLY A 141 48.26 74.50 31.92
CA GLY A 141 46.82 74.37 32.07
C GLY A 141 46.38 72.98 32.55
N TYR A 142 45.46 72.35 31.81
CA TYR A 142 44.97 70.99 32.09
C TYR A 142 45.17 70.07 30.89
N SER A 143 45.58 68.83 31.17
CA SER A 143 45.66 67.74 30.19
C SER A 143 44.82 66.55 30.66
N SER A 144 44.39 65.68 29.74
CA SER A 144 43.64 64.46 30.06
C SER A 144 44.52 63.21 29.97
N ALA A 145 44.34 62.27 30.90
CA ALA A 145 44.95 60.94 30.84
C ALA A 145 43.97 59.85 31.29
N THR A 146 44.19 58.62 30.82
CA THR A 146 43.45 57.43 31.26
C THR A 146 44.27 56.67 32.30
N TYR A 147 43.70 56.50 33.48
CA TYR A 147 44.28 55.76 34.60
C TYR A 147 43.60 54.40 34.69
N THR A 148 44.37 53.32 34.62
CA THR A 148 43.82 51.96 34.80
C THR A 148 44.07 51.52 36.23
N LEU A 149 43.00 51.21 36.97
CA LEU A 149 43.13 50.66 38.32
C LEU A 149 43.81 49.29 38.27
N PRO A 150 44.51 48.88 39.35
CA PRO A 150 45.07 47.54 39.39
C PRO A 150 43.97 46.47 39.31
N SER A 151 44.14 45.49 38.43
CA SER A 151 43.10 44.52 38.11
C SER A 151 42.82 43.54 39.25
N LEU A 152 41.54 43.39 39.58
CA LEU A 152 41.03 42.34 40.48
C LEU A 152 40.58 41.13 39.65
N ASN A 153 40.52 39.95 40.27
CA ASN A 153 39.82 38.83 39.66
C ASN A 153 38.31 38.95 39.92
N PHE A 154 37.53 38.60 38.90
CA PHE A 154 36.11 38.33 38.98
C PHE A 154 35.90 36.84 38.76
N ILE A 155 35.38 36.15 39.77
CA ILE A 155 35.36 34.69 39.88
C ILE A 155 33.91 34.20 39.81
N ILE A 156 33.63 33.28 38.88
CA ILE A 156 32.39 32.49 38.85
C ILE A 156 32.71 31.09 39.32
N SER A 157 32.09 30.65 40.41
CA SER A 157 32.36 29.35 41.05
C SER A 157 31.37 28.25 40.66
N ASP A 158 30.15 28.63 40.25
CA ASP A 158 29.06 27.71 39.91
C ASP A 158 28.34 28.17 38.63
N GLU A 159 27.75 27.23 37.88
CA GLU A 159 26.80 27.53 36.80
C GLU A 159 25.38 27.16 37.23
N ILE A 160 24.39 27.85 36.69
CA ILE A 160 22.98 27.51 36.89
C ILE A 160 22.45 26.64 35.74
N GLU A 161 21.47 25.78 36.04
CA GLU A 161 20.91 24.82 35.09
C GLU A 161 20.35 25.53 33.85
N PRO A 162 20.76 25.12 32.63
CA PRO A 162 20.30 25.76 31.40
C PRO A 162 18.78 25.61 31.25
N ALA A 163 18.17 26.57 30.56
CA ALA A 163 16.75 26.50 30.24
C ALA A 163 16.46 25.21 29.46
N GLN A 164 15.39 24.51 29.83
CA GLN A 164 14.92 23.30 29.18
C GLN A 164 13.40 23.32 29.20
N LEU A 165 12.77 23.42 28.03
CA LEU A 165 11.33 23.51 27.89
C LEU A 165 10.70 22.12 27.70
N THR A 166 9.78 21.77 28.59
CA THR A 166 9.04 20.50 28.59
C THR A 166 7.55 20.74 28.42
N VAL A 167 6.83 19.72 27.94
CA VAL A 167 5.36 19.72 27.86
C VAL A 167 4.78 18.75 28.89
N ASP A 168 3.86 19.25 29.70
CA ASP A 168 3.13 18.51 30.73
C ASP A 168 1.61 18.75 30.65
N ASN A 169 0.83 18.03 31.48
CA ASN A 169 -0.60 18.24 31.70
C ASN A 169 -1.47 18.24 30.42
N VAL A 170 -1.11 17.38 29.47
CA VAL A 170 -1.83 17.21 28.21
C VAL A 170 -3.26 16.74 28.47
N ASN A 171 -4.23 17.47 27.95
CA ASN A 171 -5.64 17.12 27.97
C ASN A 171 -6.35 17.62 26.70
N TYR A 172 -7.45 16.98 26.33
CA TYR A 172 -8.25 17.33 25.17
C TYR A 172 -9.69 16.82 25.33
N ASP A 173 -10.63 17.49 24.65
CA ASP A 173 -12.02 17.03 24.53
C ASP A 173 -12.08 15.71 23.74
N ASN A 174 -13.21 15.00 23.80
CA ASN A 174 -13.38 13.72 23.10
C ASN A 174 -12.99 13.82 21.59
N ALA A 175 -11.85 13.22 21.25
CA ALA A 175 -11.25 13.29 19.92
C ALA A 175 -11.88 12.26 18.98
N THR A 176 -13.07 12.57 18.49
CA THR A 176 -13.79 11.72 17.53
C THR A 176 -13.49 12.13 16.08
N ILE A 177 -13.33 11.14 15.20
CA ILE A 177 -13.15 11.36 13.74
C ILE A 177 -14.20 12.33 13.20
N GLY A 178 -13.75 13.32 12.43
CA GLY A 178 -14.62 14.36 11.86
C GLY A 178 -15.03 15.46 12.84
N LYS A 179 -14.65 15.44 14.11
CA LYS A 179 -14.96 16.51 15.09
C LYS A 179 -13.76 17.42 15.36
N SER A 180 -14.04 18.58 15.94
CA SER A 180 -13.00 19.49 16.46
C SER A 180 -12.81 19.29 17.95
N ILE A 181 -11.57 19.50 18.40
CA ILE A 181 -11.18 19.42 19.81
C ILE A 181 -10.35 20.64 20.18
N ASP A 182 -10.34 20.98 21.46
CA ASP A 182 -9.33 21.86 22.04
C ASP A 182 -8.24 21.00 22.71
N LEU A 183 -7.01 21.08 22.20
CA LEU A 183 -5.84 20.48 22.84
C LEU A 183 -5.25 21.48 23.84
N ASN A 184 -5.19 21.11 25.12
CA ASN A 184 -4.54 21.92 26.16
C ASN A 184 -3.34 21.18 26.74
N PHE A 185 -2.27 21.92 27.04
CA PHE A 185 -1.08 21.42 27.72
C PHE A 185 -0.34 22.59 28.37
N THR A 186 0.64 22.27 29.22
CA THR A 186 1.50 23.28 29.85
C THR A 186 2.92 23.16 29.35
N ILE A 187 3.53 24.27 28.97
CA ILE A 187 4.97 24.34 28.72
C ILE A 187 5.64 24.81 30.01
N ARG A 188 6.61 24.08 30.53
CA ARG A 188 7.39 24.45 31.72
C ARG A 188 8.85 24.62 31.35
N ASN A 189 9.53 25.59 31.99
CA ASN A 189 10.99 25.64 31.98
C ASN A 189 11.54 24.90 33.20
N GLU A 190 12.11 23.71 33.00
CA GLU A 190 12.72 22.90 34.08
C GLU A 190 14.09 23.44 34.53
N GLY A 191 14.70 24.30 33.73
CA GLY A 191 15.97 24.95 34.04
C GLY A 191 15.84 26.17 34.95
N LYS A 192 16.97 26.80 35.24
CA LYS A 192 17.05 28.06 36.00
C LYS A 192 17.29 29.28 35.11
N ILE A 193 17.98 29.11 33.98
CA ILE A 193 18.16 30.19 32.98
C ILE A 193 16.82 30.57 32.37
N THR A 194 16.62 31.86 32.11
CA THR A 194 15.41 32.36 31.47
C THR A 194 15.40 32.04 29.97
N ALA A 195 14.35 31.36 29.49
CA ALA A 195 14.12 31.18 28.06
C ALA A 195 13.55 32.47 27.46
N ARG A 196 14.25 33.08 26.48
CA ARG A 196 13.90 34.35 25.86
C ARG A 196 13.50 34.16 24.40
N ASN A 197 12.66 35.06 23.87
CA ASN A 197 12.10 34.96 22.52
C ASN A 197 11.59 33.54 22.19
N ALA A 198 10.85 32.97 23.14
CA ALA A 198 10.43 31.57 23.12
C ALA A 198 9.14 31.38 22.30
N TYR A 199 9.14 30.38 21.43
CA TYR A 199 8.03 29.99 20.56
C TYR A 199 7.82 28.48 20.61
N PHE A 200 6.60 28.04 20.30
CA PHE A 200 6.27 26.64 20.13
C PHE A 200 5.44 26.42 18.85
N SER A 201 5.55 25.22 18.28
CA SER A 201 4.75 24.78 17.13
C SER A 201 4.49 23.28 17.24
N ILE A 202 3.47 22.78 16.53
CA ILE A 202 3.29 21.35 16.28
C ILE A 202 3.78 21.07 14.86
N ASP A 203 4.60 20.03 14.68
CA ASP A 203 5.24 19.75 13.40
C ASP A 203 4.22 19.36 12.32
N ASP A 204 4.33 19.93 11.11
CA ASP A 204 3.43 19.65 9.97
C ASP A 204 3.39 18.16 9.61
N LYS A 205 4.53 17.48 9.71
CA LYS A 205 4.62 16.03 9.51
C LYS A 205 3.72 15.26 10.47
N SER A 206 3.62 15.71 11.72
CA SER A 206 2.73 15.09 12.70
C SER A 206 1.26 15.27 12.30
N PHE A 207 0.89 16.43 11.78
CA PHE A 207 -0.48 16.68 11.30
C PHE A 207 -0.83 15.79 10.10
N ASP A 208 0.05 15.68 9.11
CA ASP A 208 -0.19 14.90 7.90
C ASP A 208 -0.29 13.39 8.16
N GLU A 209 0.58 12.85 9.02
CA GLU A 209 0.59 11.43 9.40
C GLU A 209 -0.61 11.06 10.27
N THR A 210 -1.04 11.97 11.14
CA THR A 210 -2.16 11.70 12.06
C THR A 210 -3.53 12.05 11.48
N LYS A 211 -3.57 12.75 10.34
CA LYS A 211 -4.79 13.31 9.76
C LYS A 211 -5.53 14.21 10.76
N ILE A 212 -4.75 15.02 11.47
CA ILE A 212 -5.24 16.07 12.36
C ILE A 212 -4.79 17.39 11.74
N SER A 213 -5.67 18.39 11.65
CA SER A 213 -5.30 19.69 11.11
C SER A 213 -5.49 20.82 12.12
N PRO A 214 -4.62 21.84 12.10
CA PRO A 214 -4.78 23.02 12.94
C PRO A 214 -5.98 23.83 12.48
N ARG A 215 -6.78 24.33 13.44
CA ARG A 215 -7.85 25.31 13.17
C ARG A 215 -7.44 26.73 13.56
N TYR A 216 -6.15 27.01 13.47
CA TYR A 216 -5.53 28.29 13.74
C TYR A 216 -4.51 28.59 12.64
N SER A 217 -4.37 29.86 12.25
CA SER A 217 -3.57 30.25 11.09
C SER A 217 -2.08 30.45 11.41
N LYS A 218 -1.77 30.85 12.64
CA LYS A 218 -0.38 31.09 13.08
C LYS A 218 0.21 29.80 13.66
N LEU A 219 0.98 29.04 12.88
CA LEU A 219 1.47 27.73 13.33
C LEU A 219 2.55 27.82 14.41
N GLU A 220 3.43 28.83 14.33
CA GLU A 220 4.43 29.16 15.34
C GLU A 220 3.88 30.18 16.33
N GLN A 221 3.67 29.74 17.57
CA GLN A 221 3.02 30.49 18.63
C GLN A 221 4.05 31.00 19.64
N LYS A 222 3.89 32.25 20.10
CA LYS A 222 4.78 32.83 21.10
C LYS A 222 4.41 32.32 22.49
N ILE A 223 5.40 31.95 23.30
CA ILE A 223 5.18 31.52 24.70
C ILE A 223 4.98 32.77 25.57
N GLY A 224 3.74 33.00 25.99
CA GLY A 224 3.35 34.21 26.71
C GLY A 224 3.41 35.49 25.87
N LYS A 225 3.02 36.62 26.46
CA LYS A 225 3.03 37.93 25.77
C LYS A 225 4.46 38.42 25.48
N SER A 226 5.37 38.21 26.42
CA SER A 226 6.78 38.62 26.33
C SER A 226 7.62 37.70 25.46
N GLY A 227 7.28 36.40 25.32
CA GLY A 227 8.20 35.40 24.78
C GLY A 227 9.27 35.02 25.79
N THR A 228 9.00 35.19 27.07
CA THR A 228 9.95 34.94 28.15
C THR A 228 9.32 33.97 29.13
N LEU A 229 10.07 32.94 29.49
CA LEU A 229 9.67 31.95 30.50
C LEU A 229 10.85 31.74 31.47
N LYS A 230 10.75 32.28 32.68
CA LYS A 230 11.79 32.14 33.70
C LYS A 230 11.88 30.70 34.20
N GLY A 231 12.99 30.37 34.87
CA GLY A 231 13.14 29.05 35.47
C GLY A 231 11.99 28.69 36.41
N GLY A 232 11.40 27.51 36.22
CA GLY A 232 10.25 27.01 36.96
C GLY A 232 8.88 27.57 36.56
N GLU A 233 8.81 28.62 35.71
CA GLU A 233 7.54 29.16 35.22
C GLU A 233 6.85 28.21 34.24
N ILE A 234 5.53 28.32 34.18
CA ILE A 234 4.66 27.54 33.29
C ILE A 234 3.85 28.46 32.37
N TYR A 235 3.57 27.97 31.16
CA TYR A 235 2.67 28.62 30.21
C TYR A 235 1.59 27.64 29.76
N ASN A 236 0.33 28.02 29.97
CA ASN A 236 -0.82 27.23 29.53
C ASN A 236 -1.09 27.45 28.04
N VAL A 237 -1.14 26.36 27.29
CA VAL A 237 -1.45 26.34 25.86
C VAL A 237 -2.86 25.79 25.66
N LYS A 238 -3.60 26.39 24.72
CA LYS A 238 -4.88 25.90 24.20
C LYS A 238 -4.91 26.05 22.68
N LEU A 239 -5.02 24.95 21.96
CA LEU A 239 -5.00 24.90 20.49
C LEU A 239 -6.26 24.21 19.93
N PRO A 240 -7.04 24.87 19.06
CA PRO A 240 -8.16 24.23 18.38
C PRO A 240 -7.66 23.37 17.22
N LEU A 241 -8.03 22.09 17.21
CA LEU A 241 -7.67 21.11 16.19
C LEU A 241 -8.93 20.53 15.51
N LYS A 242 -8.76 19.97 14.31
CA LYS A 242 -9.77 19.18 13.60
C LYS A 242 -9.23 17.78 13.38
N ILE A 243 -9.95 16.77 13.86
CA ILE A 243 -9.71 15.39 13.44
C ILE A 243 -10.34 15.24 12.06
N GLN A 244 -9.53 14.95 11.04
CA GLN A 244 -10.01 14.80 9.67
C GLN A 244 -10.87 13.54 9.54
N SER A 245 -11.68 13.48 8.48
CA SER A 245 -12.64 12.39 8.25
C SER A 245 -11.99 11.09 7.79
N ASP A 246 -10.80 11.17 7.20
CA ASP A 246 -9.97 10.05 6.76
C ASP A 246 -8.93 9.63 7.82
N ALA A 247 -8.99 10.22 9.01
CA ALA A 247 -8.17 9.78 10.14
C ALA A 247 -8.55 8.36 10.58
N THR A 248 -7.58 7.58 11.04
CA THR A 248 -7.84 6.26 11.64
C THR A 248 -7.97 6.35 13.16
N ALA A 249 -8.81 5.51 13.75
CA ALA A 249 -8.92 5.42 15.21
C ALA A 249 -7.61 4.89 15.84
N GLY A 250 -7.40 5.21 17.12
CA GLY A 250 -6.23 4.80 17.90
C GLY A 250 -5.37 5.97 18.39
N LEU A 251 -4.25 5.64 19.03
CA LEU A 251 -3.34 6.61 19.61
C LEU A 251 -2.54 7.34 18.52
N LYS A 252 -2.67 8.66 18.46
CA LYS A 252 -1.95 9.56 17.56
C LYS A 252 -0.89 10.34 18.32
N LYS A 253 0.26 10.54 17.68
CA LYS A 253 1.40 11.25 18.27
C LYS A 253 1.61 12.57 17.56
N LEU A 254 1.62 13.67 18.32
CA LEU A 254 1.99 15.00 17.86
C LEU A 254 3.31 15.42 18.50
N THR A 255 4.23 15.92 17.71
CA THR A 255 5.49 16.49 18.22
C THR A 255 5.33 17.99 18.40
N VAL A 256 5.55 18.48 19.62
CA VAL A 256 5.63 19.89 19.96
C VAL A 256 7.10 20.30 19.95
N THR A 257 7.44 21.26 19.10
CA THR A 257 8.78 21.85 19.00
C THR A 257 8.78 23.21 19.69
N MET A 258 9.75 23.47 20.57
CA MET A 258 9.89 24.72 21.30
C MET A 258 11.26 25.34 21.03
N LYS A 259 11.28 26.55 20.49
CA LYS A 259 12.51 27.29 20.15
C LYS A 259 12.64 28.51 21.01
N TYR A 260 13.81 28.73 21.59
CA TYR A 260 14.08 29.88 22.45
C TYR A 260 15.55 30.29 22.37
N LYS A 261 15.85 31.44 22.95
CA LYS A 261 17.19 32.00 23.06
C LYS A 261 17.56 32.18 24.52
N ASP A 262 18.85 32.14 24.82
CA ASP A 262 19.37 32.68 26.07
C ASP A 262 19.58 34.21 25.97
N GLU A 263 20.18 34.81 26.99
CA GLU A 263 20.49 36.25 26.98
C GLU A 263 21.65 36.66 26.05
N ASP A 264 22.50 35.70 25.67
CA ASP A 264 23.59 35.91 24.69
C ASP A 264 23.10 35.75 23.25
N GLY A 265 21.85 35.28 23.07
CA GLY A 265 21.20 35.11 21.77
C GLY A 265 21.38 33.73 21.16
N ASN A 266 21.98 32.77 21.87
CA ASN A 266 22.15 31.40 21.40
C ASN A 266 20.79 30.71 21.30
N VAL A 267 20.51 30.10 20.16
CA VAL A 267 19.23 29.44 19.90
C VAL A 267 19.27 27.99 20.37
N THR A 268 18.30 27.59 21.17
CA THR A 268 18.06 26.20 21.57
C THR A 268 16.69 25.73 21.09
N THR A 269 16.58 24.44 20.78
CA THR A 269 15.32 23.80 20.36
C THR A 269 15.10 22.54 21.17
N ASP A 270 13.99 22.50 21.90
CA ASP A 270 13.51 21.33 22.61
C ASP A 270 12.30 20.72 21.89
N THR A 271 12.10 19.42 22.07
CA THR A 271 10.93 18.72 21.50
C THR A 271 10.25 17.88 22.57
N SER A 272 8.93 17.75 22.48
CA SER A 272 8.12 16.92 23.36
C SER A 272 7.01 16.22 22.58
N GLN A 273 6.57 15.05 23.06
CA GLN A 273 5.54 14.26 22.40
C GLN A 273 4.22 14.35 23.16
N VAL A 274 3.15 14.60 22.42
CA VAL A 274 1.78 14.68 22.88
C VAL A 274 0.99 13.53 22.24
N TYR A 275 0.21 12.81 23.03
CA TYR A 275 -0.59 11.69 22.53
C TYR A 275 -2.09 12.00 22.60
N ILE A 276 -2.78 11.81 21.48
CA ILE A 276 -4.23 11.99 21.33
C ILE A 276 -4.85 10.65 20.94
N THR A 277 -5.77 10.13 21.74
CA THR A 277 -6.52 8.92 21.42
C THR A 277 -7.71 9.29 20.54
N VAL A 278 -7.62 9.01 19.25
CA VAL A 278 -8.69 9.27 18.30
C VAL A 278 -9.70 8.12 18.32
N THR A 279 -10.97 8.43 18.51
CA THR A 279 -12.08 7.47 18.53
C THR A 279 -12.88 7.52 17.24
N ALA A 280 -13.41 6.35 16.83
CA ALA A 280 -14.33 6.29 15.71
C ALA A 280 -15.62 7.07 16.00
N ASN A 281 -16.18 7.71 14.99
CA ASN A 281 -17.48 8.35 15.10
C ASN A 281 -18.59 7.31 14.97
N THR A 282 -19.00 6.72 16.10
CA THR A 282 -20.02 5.67 16.14
C THR A 282 -21.41 6.11 15.72
N GLU A 283 -21.64 7.43 15.59
CA GLU A 283 -22.92 8.01 15.16
C GLU A 283 -22.91 8.45 13.68
N ALA A 284 -21.77 8.36 13.00
CA ALA A 284 -21.64 8.73 11.59
C ALA A 284 -22.34 7.75 10.64
N PRO A 285 -22.69 8.17 9.41
CA PRO A 285 -22.97 7.23 8.34
C PRO A 285 -21.70 6.43 8.04
N VAL A 286 -21.87 5.17 7.64
CA VAL A 286 -20.78 4.30 7.21
C VAL A 286 -21.27 3.61 5.95
N ILE A 287 -20.69 3.92 4.80
CA ILE A 287 -21.04 3.25 3.56
C ILE A 287 -20.05 2.13 3.29
N GLU A 288 -20.57 0.93 3.08
CA GLU A 288 -19.82 -0.27 2.69
C GLU A 288 -20.35 -0.83 1.38
N ILE A 289 -19.48 -1.49 0.61
CA ILE A 289 -19.90 -2.33 -0.51
C ILE A 289 -20.26 -3.70 0.06
N VAL A 290 -21.51 -4.11 -0.12
CA VAL A 290 -22.03 -5.38 0.41
C VAL A 290 -22.16 -6.46 -0.65
N SER A 291 -22.09 -6.13 -1.94
CA SER A 291 -21.96 -7.11 -3.01
C SER A 291 -21.54 -6.45 -4.31
N THR A 292 -20.87 -7.19 -5.17
CA THR A 292 -20.55 -6.78 -6.54
C THR A 292 -21.08 -7.81 -7.52
N LYS A 293 -21.70 -7.36 -8.62
CA LYS A 293 -22.18 -8.19 -9.72
C LYS A 293 -21.64 -7.66 -11.05
N TYR A 294 -21.20 -8.54 -11.92
CA TYR A 294 -20.74 -8.23 -13.28
C TYR A 294 -20.98 -9.43 -14.20
N ALA A 295 -20.74 -9.28 -15.50
CA ALA A 295 -20.85 -10.38 -16.45
C ALA A 295 -19.83 -11.47 -16.10
N SER A 296 -20.24 -12.75 -16.16
CA SER A 296 -19.40 -13.87 -15.70
C SER A 296 -18.12 -14.08 -16.51
N GLU A 297 -18.13 -13.70 -17.77
CA GLU A 297 -16.98 -13.79 -18.68
C GLU A 297 -16.63 -12.36 -19.12
N LEU A 298 -15.40 -11.93 -18.83
CA LEU A 298 -14.86 -10.64 -19.26
C LEU A 298 -13.67 -10.89 -20.16
N VAL A 299 -13.87 -10.79 -21.47
CA VAL A 299 -12.80 -10.90 -22.47
C VAL A 299 -12.44 -9.52 -23.03
N ALA A 300 -11.26 -9.43 -23.64
CA ALA A 300 -10.77 -8.18 -24.22
C ALA A 300 -11.79 -7.54 -25.17
N GLY A 301 -12.09 -6.26 -24.96
CA GLY A 301 -13.05 -5.49 -25.75
C GLY A 301 -14.47 -5.45 -25.22
N ASP A 302 -14.83 -6.27 -24.21
CA ASP A 302 -16.18 -6.30 -23.67
C ASP A 302 -16.58 -4.97 -23.02
N LYS A 303 -17.84 -4.60 -23.22
CA LYS A 303 -18.48 -3.50 -22.49
C LYS A 303 -19.46 -4.09 -21.49
N PHE A 304 -19.29 -3.77 -20.22
CA PHE A 304 -20.13 -4.33 -19.16
C PHE A 304 -20.47 -3.28 -18.11
N ASN A 305 -21.50 -3.56 -17.32
CA ASN A 305 -21.83 -2.77 -16.14
C ASN A 305 -21.44 -3.57 -14.90
N MET A 306 -20.48 -3.04 -14.14
CA MET A 306 -20.24 -3.52 -12.78
C MET A 306 -21.29 -2.89 -11.87
N VAL A 307 -22.08 -3.71 -11.19
CA VAL A 307 -23.08 -3.27 -10.22
C VAL A 307 -22.51 -3.48 -8.83
N VAL A 308 -22.29 -2.39 -8.11
CA VAL A 308 -21.90 -2.44 -6.69
C VAL A 308 -23.09 -2.07 -5.83
N THR A 309 -23.48 -2.96 -4.94
CA THR A 309 -24.52 -2.68 -3.94
C THR A 309 -23.84 -2.04 -2.74
N ILE A 310 -24.17 -0.78 -2.47
CA ILE A 310 -23.68 -0.07 -1.30
C ILE A 310 -24.74 -0.09 -0.20
N ARG A 311 -24.32 -0.21 1.06
CA ARG A 311 -25.18 -0.16 2.24
C ARG A 311 -24.66 0.87 3.22
N ASN A 312 -25.57 1.66 3.80
CA ASN A 312 -25.24 2.46 4.97
C ASN A 312 -25.38 1.62 6.26
N THR A 313 -24.27 1.18 6.83
CA THR A 313 -24.17 0.44 8.11
C THR A 313 -24.05 1.35 9.33
N GLY A 314 -23.85 2.65 9.11
CA GLY A 314 -23.76 3.66 10.17
C GLY A 314 -25.10 3.99 10.83
N LYS A 315 -25.06 4.82 11.86
CA LYS A 315 -26.25 5.17 12.67
C LYS A 315 -27.01 6.42 12.20
N SER A 316 -26.49 7.12 11.20
CA SER A 316 -27.16 8.28 10.59
C SER A 316 -27.24 8.18 9.07
N PRO A 317 -28.17 8.91 8.41
CA PRO A 317 -28.29 8.90 6.95
C PRO A 317 -27.07 9.49 6.25
N ALA A 318 -26.64 8.87 5.14
CA ALA A 318 -25.62 9.42 4.25
C ALA A 318 -26.26 10.29 3.15
N ARG A 319 -25.60 11.38 2.79
CA ARG A 319 -26.02 12.37 1.78
C ARG A 319 -24.88 12.65 0.80
N ASP A 320 -25.22 13.30 -0.32
CA ASP A 320 -24.28 13.73 -1.36
C ASP A 320 -23.27 12.64 -1.78
N ILE A 321 -23.76 11.41 -1.95
CA ILE A 321 -22.92 10.24 -2.18
C ILE A 321 -22.36 10.31 -3.61
N GLN A 322 -21.05 10.21 -3.74
CA GLN A 322 -20.32 10.23 -5.01
C GLN A 322 -19.39 9.03 -5.08
N VAL A 323 -19.60 8.17 -6.08
CA VAL A 323 -18.75 7.01 -6.35
C VAL A 323 -17.80 7.36 -7.49
N SER A 324 -16.49 7.23 -7.27
CA SER A 324 -15.46 7.32 -8.32
C SER A 324 -14.67 6.03 -8.41
N ILE A 325 -14.13 5.80 -9.61
CA ILE A 325 -13.10 4.80 -9.86
C ILE A 325 -11.87 5.53 -10.37
N ASP A 326 -10.76 5.37 -9.67
CA ASP A 326 -9.47 5.95 -10.03
C ASP A 326 -8.46 4.81 -10.30
N GLY A 327 -7.40 5.07 -11.05
CA GLY A 327 -6.32 4.09 -11.25
C GLY A 327 -6.58 2.99 -12.28
N LEU A 328 -7.60 3.12 -13.13
CA LEU A 328 -7.82 2.23 -14.29
C LEU A 328 -6.71 2.37 -15.34
N GLY A 329 -6.45 1.32 -16.12
CA GLY A 329 -5.33 1.27 -17.07
C GLY A 329 -5.54 0.34 -18.26
N SER A 330 -4.76 0.54 -19.33
CA SER A 330 -4.88 -0.18 -20.61
C SER A 330 -4.56 -1.67 -20.53
N GLU A 331 -3.95 -2.17 -19.45
CA GLU A 331 -3.72 -3.61 -19.23
C GLU A 331 -4.86 -4.30 -18.47
N GLY A 332 -5.93 -3.58 -18.13
CA GLY A 332 -7.11 -4.10 -17.45
C GLY A 332 -8.39 -3.44 -17.97
N PHE A 333 -9.00 -2.56 -17.17
CA PHE A 333 -10.26 -1.90 -17.51
C PHE A 333 -10.06 -0.44 -17.88
N LEU A 334 -10.99 0.08 -18.68
CA LEU A 334 -11.13 1.48 -19.03
C LEU A 334 -12.51 1.98 -18.58
N PRO A 335 -12.66 3.26 -18.22
CA PRO A 335 -13.96 3.81 -17.86
C PRO A 335 -14.90 3.81 -19.06
N GLY A 336 -16.10 3.27 -18.89
CA GLY A 336 -17.19 3.30 -19.87
C GLY A 336 -18.07 4.55 -19.76
N TYR A 337 -17.66 5.55 -19.00
CA TYR A 337 -18.40 6.78 -18.72
C TYR A 337 -17.48 8.01 -18.79
N THR A 338 -18.05 9.19 -19.05
CA THR A 338 -17.30 10.45 -19.25
C THR A 338 -17.27 11.36 -18.01
N GLY A 339 -18.11 11.10 -17.01
CA GLY A 339 -18.12 11.84 -15.74
C GLY A 339 -16.95 11.48 -14.81
N LYS A 340 -16.65 12.33 -13.82
CA LYS A 340 -15.65 12.01 -12.78
C LYS A 340 -16.21 11.14 -11.65
N THR A 341 -17.50 11.28 -11.36
CA THR A 341 -18.19 10.58 -10.28
C THR A 341 -19.59 10.16 -10.73
N ILE A 342 -20.11 9.11 -10.10
CA ILE A 342 -21.50 8.64 -10.23
C ILE A 342 -22.21 9.07 -8.96
N ALA A 343 -23.16 9.98 -9.09
CA ALA A 343 -23.95 10.49 -7.98
C ALA A 343 -24.99 9.46 -7.55
N VAL A 344 -25.14 9.30 -6.24
CA VAL A 344 -26.17 8.47 -5.62
C VAL A 344 -26.97 9.35 -4.66
N ASP A 345 -28.28 9.17 -4.65
CA ASP A 345 -29.19 9.88 -3.75
C ASP A 345 -28.89 9.59 -2.26
N LYS A 346 -29.64 10.21 -1.35
CA LYS A 346 -29.52 9.94 0.09
C LYS A 346 -29.70 8.44 0.38
N LEU A 347 -28.88 7.91 1.29
CA LEU A 347 -28.97 6.53 1.77
C LEU A 347 -29.30 6.51 3.25
N ALA A 348 -30.53 6.09 3.57
CA ALA A 348 -31.00 5.97 4.96
C ALA A 348 -30.18 4.93 5.73
N VAL A 349 -30.25 4.97 7.06
CA VAL A 349 -29.67 3.94 7.94
C VAL A 349 -30.18 2.57 7.51
N ASN A 350 -29.27 1.60 7.36
CA ASN A 350 -29.51 0.27 6.80
C ASN A 350 -30.02 0.22 5.34
N GLY A 351 -30.17 1.37 4.69
CA GLY A 351 -30.55 1.47 3.29
C GLY A 351 -29.49 0.84 2.39
N LYS A 352 -29.95 0.20 1.31
CA LYS A 352 -29.12 -0.36 0.25
C LYS A 352 -29.49 0.27 -1.08
N THR A 353 -28.52 0.45 -1.95
CA THR A 353 -28.76 0.86 -3.34
C THR A 353 -27.69 0.30 -4.26
N ASP A 354 -28.08 0.04 -5.51
CA ASP A 354 -27.19 -0.47 -6.55
C ASP A 354 -26.63 0.70 -7.36
N VAL A 355 -25.30 0.75 -7.46
CA VAL A 355 -24.59 1.72 -8.29
C VAL A 355 -24.07 0.98 -9.51
N LYS A 356 -24.54 1.38 -10.69
CA LYS A 356 -24.09 0.83 -11.97
C LYS A 356 -22.89 1.61 -12.47
N ILE A 357 -21.77 0.93 -12.65
CA ILE A 357 -20.52 1.51 -13.10
C ILE A 357 -20.15 0.90 -14.46
N PRO A 358 -20.32 1.66 -15.56
CA PRO A 358 -19.95 1.19 -16.90
C PRO A 358 -18.44 1.07 -17.03
N LEU A 359 -17.96 -0.11 -17.42
CA LEU A 359 -16.54 -0.41 -17.66
C LEU A 359 -16.36 -1.07 -19.03
N ILE A 360 -15.15 -0.93 -19.56
CA ILE A 360 -14.73 -1.58 -20.80
C ILE A 360 -13.50 -2.41 -20.49
N VAL A 361 -13.49 -3.69 -20.87
CA VAL A 361 -12.27 -4.50 -20.85
C VAL A 361 -11.38 -3.98 -21.98
N SER A 362 -10.18 -3.52 -21.65
CA SER A 362 -9.25 -2.99 -22.64
C SER A 362 -8.95 -4.05 -23.72
N GLN A 363 -8.78 -3.63 -24.97
CA GLN A 363 -8.29 -4.51 -26.05
C GLN A 363 -6.89 -5.07 -25.76
N ASN A 364 -6.12 -4.38 -24.90
CA ASN A 364 -4.79 -4.78 -24.45
C ASN A 364 -4.81 -5.40 -23.05
N ALA A 365 -5.99 -5.78 -22.54
CA ALA A 365 -6.11 -6.35 -21.21
C ALA A 365 -5.32 -7.67 -21.13
N LYS A 366 -4.49 -7.80 -20.10
CA LYS A 366 -3.81 -9.07 -19.81
C LYS A 366 -4.78 -9.98 -19.06
N VAL A 367 -4.75 -11.27 -19.37
CA VAL A 367 -5.50 -12.29 -18.63
C VAL A 367 -5.13 -12.25 -17.14
N GLY A 368 -6.10 -12.57 -16.29
CA GLY A 368 -5.99 -12.64 -14.84
C GLY A 368 -6.68 -11.50 -14.10
N LEU A 369 -6.52 -11.49 -12.79
CA LEU A 369 -7.21 -10.59 -11.88
C LEU A 369 -6.74 -9.14 -12.03
N LYS A 370 -7.69 -8.21 -12.15
CA LYS A 370 -7.46 -6.78 -12.27
C LYS A 370 -8.20 -6.03 -11.17
N GLU A 371 -7.51 -5.11 -10.53
CA GLU A 371 -8.06 -4.27 -9.48
C GLU A 371 -8.91 -3.14 -10.07
N VAL A 372 -10.06 -2.88 -9.44
CA VAL A 372 -10.94 -1.75 -9.68
C VAL A 372 -11.07 -0.97 -8.37
N PRO A 373 -10.27 0.09 -8.18
CA PRO A 373 -10.29 0.90 -6.96
C PRO A 373 -11.56 1.76 -6.93
N ILE A 374 -12.34 1.67 -5.86
CA ILE A 374 -13.59 2.41 -5.67
C ILE A 374 -13.45 3.36 -4.49
N THR A 375 -13.73 4.64 -4.73
CA THR A 375 -13.85 5.65 -3.68
C THR A 375 -15.30 6.12 -3.59
N ILE A 376 -15.88 6.07 -2.41
CA ILE A 376 -17.23 6.56 -2.11
C ILE A 376 -17.09 7.76 -1.19
N ALA A 377 -17.29 8.97 -1.68
CA ALA A 377 -17.35 10.18 -0.87
C ALA A 377 -18.81 10.49 -0.50
N TYR A 378 -19.08 10.88 0.74
CA TYR A 378 -20.43 11.17 1.24
C TYR A 378 -20.39 12.14 2.41
N THR A 379 -21.54 12.69 2.78
CA THR A 379 -21.70 13.58 3.94
C THR A 379 -22.74 13.05 4.92
N ASP A 380 -22.66 13.47 6.18
CA ASP A 380 -23.76 13.31 7.13
C ASP A 380 -24.76 14.50 7.04
N GLU A 381 -25.76 14.51 7.92
CA GLU A 381 -26.76 15.59 7.97
C GLU A 381 -26.16 16.97 8.32
N THR A 382 -24.98 17.00 8.94
CA THR A 382 -24.25 18.23 9.30
C THR A 382 -23.31 18.72 8.20
N LYS A 383 -23.31 18.05 7.03
CA LYS A 383 -22.36 18.26 5.93
C LYS A 383 -20.90 17.95 6.29
N THR A 384 -20.67 17.13 7.31
CA THR A 384 -19.33 16.62 7.60
C THR A 384 -18.97 15.60 6.52
N PRO A 385 -17.85 15.77 5.79
CA PRO A 385 -17.45 14.83 4.74
C PRO A 385 -16.92 13.54 5.35
N PHE A 386 -17.13 12.44 4.63
CA PHE A 386 -16.63 11.09 4.89
C PHE A 386 -16.21 10.47 3.56
N ASN A 387 -15.32 9.49 3.61
CA ASN A 387 -15.04 8.67 2.46
C ASN A 387 -14.80 7.22 2.87
N THR A 388 -15.19 6.31 1.99
CA THR A 388 -14.85 4.88 2.04
C THR A 388 -14.03 4.56 0.81
N LYS A 389 -12.87 3.94 0.99
CA LYS A 389 -12.04 3.42 -0.10
C LYS A 389 -12.00 1.90 -0.01
N THR A 390 -12.20 1.24 -1.14
CA THR A 390 -12.15 -0.21 -1.25
C THR A 390 -11.79 -0.59 -2.69
N SER A 391 -11.47 -1.86 -2.92
CA SER A 391 -11.14 -2.35 -4.25
C SER A 391 -11.97 -3.58 -4.55
N VAL A 392 -12.48 -3.65 -5.78
CA VAL A 392 -13.10 -4.84 -6.33
C VAL A 392 -12.11 -5.48 -7.30
N TYR A 393 -12.02 -6.80 -7.29
CA TYR A 393 -11.16 -7.52 -8.21
C TYR A 393 -12.02 -8.24 -9.24
N LEU A 394 -11.75 -7.98 -10.52
CA LEU A 394 -12.46 -8.59 -11.64
C LEU A 394 -11.44 -9.37 -12.48
N SER A 395 -11.78 -10.60 -12.86
CA SER A 395 -10.91 -11.43 -13.70
C SER A 395 -11.13 -11.11 -15.17
N VAL A 396 -10.04 -10.93 -15.93
CA VAL A 396 -10.07 -10.91 -17.39
C VAL A 396 -9.68 -12.30 -17.88
N GLU A 397 -10.52 -12.93 -18.70
CA GLU A 397 -10.33 -14.30 -19.15
C GLU A 397 -9.67 -14.38 -20.54
N ALA A 398 -8.99 -15.51 -20.80
CA ALA A 398 -8.48 -15.81 -22.13
C ALA A 398 -9.65 -16.21 -23.04
N THR A 399 -9.70 -15.62 -24.24
CA THR A 399 -10.69 -16.03 -25.25
C THR A 399 -10.40 -17.48 -25.69
N GLU A 400 -11.43 -18.31 -25.84
CA GLU A 400 -11.28 -19.73 -26.20
C GLU A 400 -10.41 -19.95 -27.45
N GLY A 401 -9.47 -20.89 -27.35
CA GLY A 401 -8.51 -21.23 -28.41
C GLY A 401 -7.39 -20.21 -28.64
N VAL A 402 -7.15 -19.34 -27.65
CA VAL A 402 -6.06 -18.36 -27.59
C VAL A 402 -5.14 -18.71 -26.41
N ASP A 403 -3.82 -18.60 -26.59
CA ASP A 403 -2.85 -18.83 -25.51
C ASP A 403 -2.74 -17.64 -24.52
N GLU A 404 -1.98 -17.82 -23.44
CA GLU A 404 -1.75 -16.81 -22.38
C GLU A 404 -1.13 -15.49 -22.92
N SER A 405 -0.52 -15.51 -24.10
CA SER A 405 0.07 -14.34 -24.76
C SER A 405 -0.89 -13.65 -25.73
N GLY A 406 -2.13 -14.14 -25.84
CA GLY A 406 -3.15 -13.62 -26.75
C GLY A 406 -3.03 -14.17 -28.18
N LYS A 407 -2.32 -15.30 -28.40
CA LYS A 407 -2.09 -15.87 -29.72
C LYS A 407 -3.15 -16.93 -30.11
N PRO A 408 -3.89 -16.74 -31.21
CA PRO A 408 -4.81 -17.73 -31.79
C PRO A 408 -4.16 -19.06 -32.18
N ASN A 409 -4.88 -20.17 -31.98
CA ASN A 409 -4.49 -21.51 -32.45
C ASN A 409 -4.75 -21.68 -33.96
N ILE A 410 -3.67 -21.66 -34.76
CA ILE A 410 -3.71 -21.84 -36.21
C ILE A 410 -3.09 -23.17 -36.60
N VAL A 411 -3.81 -23.98 -37.38
CA VAL A 411 -3.35 -25.30 -37.84
C VAL A 411 -3.45 -25.44 -39.36
N ILE A 412 -2.55 -26.23 -39.93
CA ILE A 412 -2.60 -26.59 -41.36
C ILE A 412 -3.16 -28.01 -41.48
N THR A 413 -4.20 -28.16 -42.30
CA THR A 413 -4.88 -29.43 -42.54
C THR A 413 -5.12 -29.66 -44.04
N ASN A 414 -5.59 -30.85 -44.42
CA ASN A 414 -6.01 -31.20 -45.78
C ASN A 414 -5.00 -30.86 -46.89
N VAL A 415 -3.72 -31.17 -46.66
CA VAL A 415 -2.66 -30.97 -47.65
C VAL A 415 -2.83 -31.96 -48.81
N THR A 416 -2.87 -31.44 -50.03
CA THR A 416 -2.98 -32.20 -51.28
C THR A 416 -1.96 -31.67 -52.29
N GLN A 417 -1.49 -32.52 -53.20
CA GLN A 417 -0.57 -32.13 -54.26
C GLN A 417 -1.06 -32.60 -55.64
N SER A 418 -0.59 -31.94 -56.70
CA SER A 418 -0.80 -32.37 -58.09
C SER A 418 0.37 -31.92 -58.97
N PRO A 419 1.02 -32.82 -59.73
CA PRO A 419 0.74 -34.26 -59.83
C PRO A 419 1.10 -35.03 -58.54
N ASP A 420 0.55 -36.23 -58.38
CA ASP A 420 0.81 -37.12 -57.23
C ASP A 420 2.27 -37.59 -57.14
N ALA A 421 3.00 -37.51 -58.26
CA ALA A 421 4.43 -37.82 -58.38
C ALA A 421 5.12 -36.78 -59.29
N PRO A 422 5.51 -35.61 -58.76
CA PRO A 422 6.12 -34.54 -59.55
C PRO A 422 7.56 -34.87 -59.95
N ASN A 423 7.94 -34.58 -61.19
CA ASN A 423 9.33 -34.73 -61.64
C ASN A 423 10.22 -33.57 -61.13
N ALA A 424 11.51 -33.83 -60.92
CA ALA A 424 12.53 -32.81 -60.73
C ALA A 424 12.49 -31.79 -61.87
N GLY A 425 12.67 -30.51 -61.55
CA GLY A 425 12.52 -29.41 -62.51
C GLY A 425 11.08 -29.07 -62.90
N ALA A 426 10.08 -29.90 -62.56
CA ALA A 426 8.70 -29.70 -62.96
C ALA A 426 7.87 -28.90 -61.93
N ARG A 427 6.71 -28.43 -62.39
CA ARG A 427 5.72 -27.76 -61.54
C ARG A 427 4.99 -28.79 -60.66
N VAL A 428 4.81 -28.44 -59.38
CA VAL A 428 3.88 -29.09 -58.44
C VAL A 428 2.92 -28.03 -57.88
N ASN A 429 1.62 -28.33 -57.93
CA ASN A 429 0.59 -27.55 -57.26
C ASN A 429 0.32 -28.17 -55.91
N VAL A 430 0.27 -27.35 -54.86
CA VAL A 430 0.08 -27.76 -53.47
C VAL A 430 -1.08 -26.98 -52.91
N SER A 431 -2.03 -27.66 -52.29
CA SER A 431 -3.20 -27.01 -51.71
C SER A 431 -3.41 -27.50 -50.28
N PHE A 432 -3.72 -26.59 -49.36
CA PHE A 432 -3.94 -26.92 -47.95
C PHE A 432 -4.97 -25.98 -47.33
N ASP A 433 -5.58 -26.42 -46.22
CA ASP A 433 -6.48 -25.60 -45.41
C ASP A 433 -5.68 -24.98 -44.27
N MET A 434 -5.77 -23.66 -44.11
CA MET A 434 -5.31 -22.95 -42.93
C MET A 434 -6.52 -22.69 -42.03
N GLU A 435 -6.59 -23.38 -40.91
CA GLU A 435 -7.75 -23.40 -40.00
C GLU A 435 -7.44 -22.61 -38.73
N ASN A 436 -8.28 -21.62 -38.44
CA ASN A 436 -8.25 -20.87 -37.19
C ASN A 436 -9.17 -21.58 -36.18
N LYS A 437 -8.56 -22.32 -35.25
CA LYS A 437 -9.29 -23.06 -34.21
C LYS A 437 -9.62 -22.21 -32.98
N SER A 438 -9.34 -20.91 -33.00
CA SER A 438 -9.72 -19.98 -31.93
C SER A 438 -11.07 -19.31 -32.20
N LYS A 439 -11.63 -18.61 -31.20
CA LYS A 439 -12.76 -17.70 -31.37
C LYS A 439 -12.37 -16.28 -31.82
N VAL A 440 -11.06 -15.98 -31.92
CA VAL A 440 -10.56 -14.66 -32.31
C VAL A 440 -10.35 -14.62 -33.82
N ASP A 441 -10.92 -13.61 -34.47
CA ASP A 441 -10.68 -13.36 -35.89
C ASP A 441 -9.22 -12.93 -36.12
N ILE A 442 -8.61 -13.46 -37.18
CA ILE A 442 -7.29 -13.03 -37.63
C ILE A 442 -7.40 -12.27 -38.95
N SER A 443 -6.59 -11.22 -39.12
CA SER A 443 -6.49 -10.42 -40.34
C SER A 443 -5.06 -10.35 -40.86
N ASP A 444 -4.90 -9.82 -42.08
CA ASP A 444 -3.60 -9.57 -42.71
C ASP A 444 -2.70 -10.83 -42.74
N VAL A 445 -3.32 -11.98 -43.00
CA VAL A 445 -2.59 -13.25 -43.02
C VAL A 445 -1.69 -13.24 -44.24
N LYS A 446 -0.39 -13.33 -44.00
CA LYS A 446 0.65 -13.30 -45.02
C LYS A 446 1.45 -14.58 -44.93
N ILE A 447 1.50 -15.34 -46.03
CA ILE A 447 2.14 -16.64 -46.11
C ILE A 447 3.26 -16.58 -47.15
N SER A 448 4.43 -17.10 -46.81
CA SER A 448 5.60 -17.22 -47.70
C SER A 448 6.28 -18.56 -47.53
N LEU A 449 7.15 -18.88 -48.47
CA LEU A 449 8.14 -19.94 -48.28
C LEU A 449 9.27 -19.43 -47.39
N ALA A 450 9.68 -20.21 -46.41
CA ALA A 450 10.92 -19.97 -45.67
C ALA A 450 12.10 -20.33 -46.59
N THR A 451 12.68 -19.34 -47.26
CA THR A 451 13.85 -19.53 -48.14
C THR A 451 15.07 -19.95 -47.33
N ALA A 452 15.66 -21.10 -47.64
CA ALA A 452 16.93 -21.55 -47.08
C ALA A 452 17.98 -21.71 -48.20
N THR A 453 19.25 -21.51 -47.87
CA THR A 453 20.36 -21.81 -48.79
C THR A 453 20.30 -23.27 -49.27
N GLY A 454 20.03 -23.49 -50.56
CA GLY A 454 19.88 -24.83 -51.16
C GLY A 454 18.44 -25.23 -51.55
N ASP A 455 17.53 -24.26 -51.72
CA ASP A 455 16.09 -24.46 -51.95
C ASP A 455 15.72 -25.62 -52.90
N VAL A 456 14.97 -26.57 -52.34
CA VAL A 456 14.44 -27.77 -53.00
C VAL A 456 13.18 -27.46 -53.82
N PHE A 457 12.48 -26.37 -53.47
CA PHE A 457 11.32 -25.86 -54.18
C PHE A 457 11.40 -24.34 -54.33
N ALA A 458 11.14 -23.84 -55.54
CA ALA A 458 11.04 -22.40 -55.82
C ALA A 458 9.57 -22.02 -56.07
N PRO A 459 9.11 -20.84 -55.62
CA PRO A 459 7.78 -20.36 -56.00
C PRO A 459 7.75 -20.08 -57.52
N LEU A 460 6.67 -20.48 -58.19
CA LEU A 460 6.45 -20.13 -59.61
C LEU A 460 5.68 -18.82 -59.79
N SER A 461 5.18 -18.25 -58.70
CA SER A 461 4.56 -16.92 -58.69
C SER A 461 5.65 -15.85 -58.61
N SER A 462 5.46 -14.75 -59.34
CA SER A 462 6.25 -13.52 -59.16
C SER A 462 5.96 -12.82 -57.83
N GLU A 463 4.85 -13.17 -57.19
CA GLU A 463 4.49 -12.65 -55.87
C GLU A 463 5.08 -13.56 -54.77
N PRO A 464 5.96 -13.03 -53.90
CA PRO A 464 6.62 -13.83 -52.86
C PRO A 464 5.70 -14.20 -51.69
N TYR A 465 4.47 -13.67 -51.67
CA TYR A 465 3.53 -13.80 -50.56
C TYR A 465 2.13 -14.15 -51.06
N TYR A 466 1.46 -15.03 -50.32
CA TYR A 466 0.03 -15.27 -50.43
C TYR A 466 -0.68 -14.52 -49.30
N TYR A 467 -1.71 -13.75 -49.64
CA TYR A 467 -2.46 -12.94 -48.70
C TYR A 467 -3.87 -13.49 -48.52
N ILE A 468 -4.33 -13.50 -47.27
CA ILE A 468 -5.72 -13.74 -46.91
C ILE A 468 -6.15 -12.58 -46.02
N ASP A 469 -7.16 -11.83 -46.46
CA ASP A 469 -7.63 -10.63 -45.76
C ASP A 469 -8.03 -10.93 -44.31
N SER A 470 -8.78 -12.02 -44.10
CA SER A 470 -9.12 -12.51 -42.77
C SER A 470 -9.52 -13.99 -42.75
N ILE A 471 -9.32 -14.62 -41.60
CA ILE A 471 -9.89 -15.94 -41.27
C ILE A 471 -10.63 -15.80 -39.95
N LYS A 472 -11.96 -15.90 -40.01
CA LYS A 472 -12.81 -15.82 -38.82
C LYS A 472 -12.51 -16.97 -37.84
N GLY A 473 -12.77 -16.74 -36.57
CA GLY A 473 -12.68 -17.79 -35.55
C GLY A 473 -13.50 -19.04 -35.93
N GLY A 474 -12.93 -20.22 -35.71
CA GLY A 474 -13.49 -21.53 -36.06
C GLY A 474 -13.56 -21.85 -37.56
N ASN A 475 -13.14 -20.93 -38.44
CA ASN A 475 -13.19 -21.12 -39.89
C ASN A 475 -11.82 -21.45 -40.48
N LYS A 476 -11.82 -21.82 -41.75
CA LYS A 476 -10.64 -22.16 -42.52
C LYS A 476 -10.61 -21.49 -43.87
N ALA A 477 -9.42 -21.22 -44.37
CA ALA A 477 -9.18 -20.71 -45.71
C ALA A 477 -8.33 -21.70 -46.52
N ARG A 478 -8.70 -21.94 -47.79
CA ARG A 478 -7.95 -22.80 -48.70
C ARG A 478 -6.84 -21.99 -49.36
N VAL A 479 -5.61 -22.46 -49.24
CA VAL A 479 -4.44 -21.88 -49.90
C VAL A 479 -4.00 -22.80 -51.02
N ASN A 480 -3.67 -22.23 -52.18
CA ASN A 480 -3.16 -22.95 -53.34
C ASN A 480 -1.82 -22.32 -53.77
N MET A 481 -0.77 -23.13 -53.82
CA MET A 481 0.57 -22.69 -54.19
C MET A 481 1.08 -23.48 -55.39
N SER A 482 1.71 -22.80 -56.33
CA SER A 482 2.43 -23.44 -57.44
C SER A 482 3.93 -23.31 -57.23
N LEU A 483 4.61 -24.43 -57.12
CA LEU A 483 6.04 -24.54 -56.86
C LEU A 483 6.74 -25.23 -58.03
N LYS A 484 8.00 -24.89 -58.27
CA LYS A 484 8.91 -25.62 -59.14
C LYS A 484 9.79 -26.50 -58.25
N ALA A 485 9.75 -27.81 -58.45
CA ALA A 485 10.73 -28.70 -57.84
C ALA A 485 12.11 -28.39 -58.45
N SER A 486 13.14 -28.25 -57.61
CA SER A 486 14.52 -28.03 -58.09
C SER A 486 14.95 -29.17 -59.01
N ASP A 487 15.86 -28.90 -59.95
CA ASP A 487 16.48 -29.95 -60.78
C ASP A 487 17.33 -30.92 -59.93
N SER A 488 17.78 -30.46 -58.76
CA SER A 488 18.55 -31.24 -57.77
C SER A 488 17.71 -31.77 -56.61
N ILE A 489 16.37 -31.69 -56.67
CA ILE A 489 15.49 -32.21 -55.62
C ILE A 489 15.73 -33.71 -55.38
N PRO A 490 15.88 -34.18 -54.13
CA PRO A 490 15.94 -35.61 -53.86
C PRO A 490 14.67 -36.32 -54.32
N GLU A 491 14.82 -37.50 -54.94
CA GLU A 491 13.69 -38.40 -55.20
C GLU A 491 13.05 -38.82 -53.85
N GLY A 492 11.72 -38.98 -53.84
CA GLY A 492 10.94 -39.29 -52.66
C GLY A 492 10.23 -38.07 -52.07
N THR A 493 10.14 -37.97 -50.75
CA THR A 493 9.39 -36.87 -50.11
C THR A 493 10.29 -35.73 -49.69
N SER A 494 9.94 -34.54 -50.12
CA SER A 494 10.62 -33.31 -49.74
C SER A 494 9.67 -32.41 -48.92
N SER A 495 10.21 -31.66 -47.96
CA SER A 495 9.41 -30.72 -47.17
C SER A 495 9.51 -29.31 -47.73
N VAL A 496 8.41 -28.57 -47.60
CA VAL A 496 8.31 -27.15 -47.89
C VAL A 496 8.02 -26.46 -46.56
N ALA A 497 8.97 -25.66 -46.07
CA ALA A 497 8.77 -24.86 -44.88
C ALA A 497 7.99 -23.58 -45.25
N LEU A 498 6.85 -23.40 -44.63
CA LEU A 498 6.06 -22.18 -44.69
C LEU A 498 6.46 -21.25 -43.55
N LYS A 499 6.44 -19.96 -43.85
CA LYS A 499 6.49 -18.87 -42.88
C LYS A 499 5.23 -18.05 -43.03
N TYR A 500 4.51 -17.83 -41.94
CA TYR A 500 3.29 -17.02 -41.95
C TYR A 500 3.26 -15.98 -40.83
N SER A 501 2.51 -14.91 -41.06
CA SER A 501 2.21 -13.87 -40.08
C SER A 501 0.74 -13.51 -40.17
N TYR A 502 0.18 -12.99 -39.08
CA TYR A 502 -1.19 -12.50 -39.03
C TYR A 502 -1.34 -11.46 -37.92
N VAL A 503 -2.42 -10.70 -37.96
CA VAL A 503 -2.81 -9.75 -36.90
C VAL A 503 -3.99 -10.35 -36.14
N ALA A 504 -3.90 -10.37 -34.82
CA ALA A 504 -4.99 -10.72 -33.92
C ALA A 504 -5.07 -9.65 -32.83
N ASN A 505 -6.27 -9.10 -32.57
CA ASN A 505 -6.49 -8.05 -31.57
C ASN A 505 -5.51 -6.86 -31.69
N GLY A 506 -5.14 -6.46 -32.91
CA GLY A 506 -4.21 -5.35 -33.16
C GLY A 506 -2.73 -5.67 -32.92
N LYS A 507 -2.38 -6.90 -32.55
CA LYS A 507 -1.00 -7.38 -32.39
C LYS A 507 -0.60 -8.28 -33.55
N THR A 508 0.58 -8.04 -34.11
CA THR A 508 1.15 -8.87 -35.17
C THR A 508 1.86 -10.08 -34.57
N SER A 509 1.43 -11.27 -34.93
CA SER A 509 2.21 -12.50 -34.81
C SER A 509 3.04 -12.65 -36.07
N ALA A 510 4.35 -12.54 -35.94
CA ALA A 510 5.32 -12.76 -37.01
C ALA A 510 6.13 -14.01 -36.70
N ASP A 511 6.75 -14.63 -37.70
CA ASP A 511 7.73 -15.68 -37.41
C ASP A 511 7.20 -17.12 -37.52
N GLU A 512 5.89 -17.28 -37.66
CA GLU A 512 5.25 -18.59 -37.47
C GLU A 512 5.63 -19.55 -38.58
N THR A 513 5.90 -20.82 -38.24
CA THR A 513 6.34 -21.81 -39.21
C THR A 513 5.44 -23.03 -39.22
N ALA A 514 5.31 -23.63 -40.40
CA ALA A 514 4.64 -24.91 -40.58
C ALA A 514 5.29 -25.66 -41.75
N ASN A 515 5.38 -26.98 -41.66
CA ASN A 515 5.95 -27.80 -42.72
C ASN A 515 4.85 -28.46 -43.55
N LEU A 516 4.93 -28.30 -44.87
CA LEU A 516 4.19 -29.13 -45.83
C LEU A 516 5.11 -30.23 -46.37
N TYR A 517 4.53 -31.36 -46.75
CA TYR A 517 5.27 -32.48 -47.34
C TYR A 517 4.79 -32.73 -48.77
N ILE A 518 5.72 -32.74 -49.72
CA ILE A 518 5.50 -33.10 -51.12
C ILE A 518 6.03 -34.50 -51.33
N LEU A 519 5.11 -35.42 -51.60
CA LEU A 519 5.33 -36.85 -51.70
C LEU A 519 5.79 -37.27 -53.11
N ASN A 520 6.45 -38.43 -53.20
CA ASN A 520 6.75 -39.15 -54.45
C ASN A 520 7.44 -38.35 -55.56
N VAL A 521 8.28 -37.37 -55.23
CA VAL A 521 9.07 -36.64 -56.22
C VAL A 521 9.93 -37.63 -57.01
N GLN A 522 9.92 -37.51 -58.34
CA GLN A 522 10.71 -38.33 -59.25
C GLN A 522 11.97 -37.56 -59.67
N ASN A 523 13.16 -38.10 -59.46
CA ASN A 523 14.40 -37.53 -60.00
C ASN A 523 15.31 -38.64 -60.55
N ASN A 524 15.44 -38.72 -61.88
CA ASN A 524 16.27 -39.72 -62.56
C ASN A 524 17.76 -39.30 -62.66
N GLY A 525 18.14 -38.10 -62.20
CA GLY A 525 19.52 -37.67 -62.05
C GLY A 525 20.11 -38.14 -60.73
N ALA A 526 21.42 -38.42 -60.70
CA ALA A 526 22.14 -38.97 -59.55
C ALA A 526 22.10 -38.08 -58.29
N GLY A 527 20.98 -38.10 -57.58
CA GLY A 527 20.81 -37.68 -56.19
C GLY A 527 20.33 -38.88 -55.39
N SER A 528 20.84 -39.08 -54.18
CA SER A 528 20.43 -40.21 -53.34
C SER A 528 18.96 -40.04 -52.91
N SER A 529 18.06 -40.61 -53.70
CA SER A 529 16.73 -41.05 -53.30
C SER A 529 16.79 -41.65 -51.89
N LYS A 530 16.01 -41.12 -50.95
CA LYS A 530 16.09 -41.54 -49.54
C LYS A 530 14.72 -41.62 -48.89
N PRO A 531 14.44 -42.66 -48.08
CA PRO A 531 13.17 -42.78 -47.36
C PRO A 531 12.89 -41.55 -46.50
N LYS A 532 11.61 -41.20 -46.34
CA LYS A 532 11.16 -40.16 -45.40
C LYS A 532 9.98 -40.67 -44.59
N LEU A 533 10.17 -40.67 -43.28
CA LEU A 533 9.17 -41.08 -42.31
C LEU A 533 8.39 -39.88 -41.82
N ILE A 534 7.06 -39.97 -41.82
CA ILE A 534 6.16 -38.94 -41.27
C ILE A 534 5.15 -39.59 -40.32
N ILE A 535 4.56 -38.77 -39.44
CA ILE A 535 3.34 -39.17 -38.71
C ILE A 535 2.13 -38.85 -39.57
N SER A 536 1.50 -39.89 -40.12
CA SER A 536 0.37 -39.73 -41.05
C SER A 536 -0.99 -39.66 -40.38
N ASN A 537 -1.10 -40.16 -39.14
CA ASN A 537 -2.31 -40.08 -38.32
C ASN A 537 -1.96 -40.31 -36.84
N PHE A 538 -2.79 -39.80 -35.92
CA PHE A 538 -2.70 -40.09 -34.48
C PHE A 538 -4.07 -40.01 -33.79
N SER A 539 -4.20 -40.66 -32.63
CA SER A 539 -5.40 -40.65 -31.78
C SER A 539 -5.05 -40.95 -30.32
N ALA A 540 -5.83 -40.44 -29.39
CA ALA A 540 -5.82 -40.84 -27.98
C ALA A 540 -7.09 -41.64 -27.66
N SER A 541 -7.00 -42.60 -26.74
CA SER A 541 -8.16 -43.40 -26.30
C SER A 541 -9.18 -42.63 -25.47
N GLU A 542 -8.78 -41.48 -24.92
CA GLU A 542 -9.58 -40.61 -24.08
C GLU A 542 -9.66 -39.21 -24.69
N GLU A 543 -10.84 -38.58 -24.65
CA GLU A 543 -11.03 -37.20 -25.12
C GLU A 543 -10.41 -36.19 -24.15
N LYS A 544 -10.49 -36.46 -22.85
CA LYS A 544 -9.94 -35.63 -21.77
C LYS A 544 -8.76 -36.34 -21.09
N LEU A 545 -7.54 -35.85 -21.31
CA LEU A 545 -6.33 -36.45 -20.76
C LEU A 545 -6.06 -35.94 -19.34
N VAL A 546 -6.73 -36.54 -18.35
CA VAL A 546 -6.70 -36.08 -16.95
C VAL A 546 -5.35 -36.36 -16.28
N ALA A 547 -4.83 -35.39 -15.52
CA ALA A 547 -3.56 -35.47 -14.82
C ALA A 547 -3.51 -36.68 -13.86
N GLY A 548 -2.39 -37.40 -13.90
CA GLY A 548 -2.17 -38.59 -13.08
C GLY A 548 -2.85 -39.87 -13.61
N THR A 549 -3.58 -39.78 -14.72
CA THR A 549 -4.16 -40.95 -15.41
C THR A 549 -3.25 -41.42 -16.55
N THR A 550 -3.60 -42.57 -17.13
CA THR A 550 -2.93 -43.15 -18.30
C THR A 550 -3.91 -43.33 -19.43
N PHE A 551 -3.47 -43.14 -20.66
CA PHE A 551 -4.27 -43.37 -21.86
C PHE A 551 -3.43 -44.06 -22.94
N ASP A 552 -4.08 -44.67 -23.93
CA ASP A 552 -3.40 -45.26 -25.08
C ASP A 552 -3.24 -44.20 -26.17
N PHE A 553 -1.99 -43.87 -26.49
CA PHE A 553 -1.63 -43.00 -27.59
C PHE A 553 -1.25 -43.83 -28.81
N THR A 554 -2.00 -43.67 -29.89
CA THR A 554 -1.82 -44.40 -31.13
C THR A 554 -1.41 -43.46 -32.24
N PHE A 555 -0.36 -43.82 -32.99
CA PHE A 555 0.11 -43.04 -34.14
C PHE A 555 0.58 -43.95 -35.29
N GLU A 556 0.51 -43.43 -36.51
CA GLU A 556 0.89 -44.13 -37.74
C GLU A 556 2.13 -43.49 -38.38
N ILE A 557 3.24 -44.23 -38.39
CA ILE A 557 4.45 -43.84 -39.12
C ILE A 557 4.32 -44.33 -40.56
N LYS A 558 4.37 -43.42 -41.53
CA LYS A 558 4.37 -43.74 -42.96
C LYS A 558 5.75 -43.52 -43.55
N ASN A 559 6.30 -44.54 -44.22
CA ASN A 559 7.38 -44.30 -45.17
C ASN A 559 6.76 -43.79 -46.47
N THR A 560 7.06 -42.54 -46.78
CA THR A 560 6.47 -41.86 -47.92
C THR A 560 7.20 -42.09 -49.24
N HIS A 561 8.30 -42.86 -49.21
CA HIS A 561 9.09 -43.13 -50.39
C HIS A 561 8.46 -44.20 -51.28
N PRO A 562 8.46 -44.05 -52.62
CA PRO A 562 7.77 -44.97 -53.52
C PRO A 562 8.47 -46.32 -53.74
N SER A 563 9.81 -46.37 -53.63
CA SER A 563 10.61 -47.56 -53.97
C SER A 563 11.63 -48.03 -52.91
N MET A 564 11.97 -47.21 -51.90
CA MET A 564 13.03 -47.49 -50.92
C MET A 564 12.47 -47.67 -49.53
N SER A 565 13.02 -48.64 -48.81
CA SER A 565 12.63 -48.94 -47.43
C SER A 565 13.51 -48.19 -46.43
N ALA A 566 12.91 -47.63 -45.38
CA ALA A 566 13.64 -47.22 -44.19
C ALA A 566 13.96 -48.47 -43.34
N ARG A 567 15.16 -48.54 -42.78
CA ARG A 567 15.65 -49.65 -41.95
C ARG A 567 16.27 -49.10 -40.67
N ASN A 568 16.44 -49.98 -39.68
CA ASN A 568 17.04 -49.66 -38.39
C ASN A 568 16.44 -48.42 -37.71
N ILE A 569 15.12 -48.31 -37.73
CA ILE A 569 14.41 -47.10 -37.32
C ILE A 569 14.32 -47.08 -35.79
N LYS A 570 15.00 -46.12 -35.18
CA LYS A 570 14.89 -45.76 -33.77
C LYS A 570 13.90 -44.61 -33.64
N VAL A 571 12.76 -44.86 -33.02
CA VAL A 571 11.74 -43.85 -32.73
C VAL A 571 11.88 -43.43 -31.28
N THR A 572 11.91 -42.12 -31.01
CA THR A 572 12.03 -41.52 -29.68
C THR A 572 10.91 -40.51 -29.47
N LEU A 573 10.14 -40.66 -28.39
CA LEU A 573 9.16 -39.67 -27.94
C LEU A 573 9.79 -38.76 -26.88
N SER A 574 9.60 -37.46 -27.02
CA SER A 574 10.12 -36.44 -26.09
C SER A 574 9.11 -35.32 -25.85
N GLN A 575 8.98 -34.89 -24.59
CA GLN A 575 8.15 -33.76 -24.17
C GLN A 575 8.98 -32.92 -23.19
N THR A 576 9.13 -31.62 -23.47
CA THR A 576 10.08 -30.71 -22.77
C THR A 576 9.86 -30.61 -21.26
N ASP A 577 8.64 -30.85 -20.78
CA ASP A 577 8.23 -30.71 -19.38
C ASP A 577 7.89 -32.06 -18.70
N ASN A 578 8.11 -33.17 -19.42
CA ASN A 578 7.67 -34.52 -19.06
C ASN A 578 6.18 -34.63 -18.65
N ILE A 579 5.30 -33.87 -19.31
CA ILE A 579 3.86 -33.86 -19.07
C ILE A 579 3.21 -35.13 -19.61
N PHE A 580 3.67 -35.61 -20.77
CA PHE A 580 3.29 -36.88 -21.35
C PHE A 580 4.51 -37.79 -21.36
N MET A 581 4.45 -38.90 -20.62
CA MET A 581 5.55 -39.86 -20.48
C MET A 581 5.07 -41.25 -20.84
N VAL A 582 5.92 -42.11 -21.38
CA VAL A 582 5.57 -43.53 -21.55
C VAL A 582 5.39 -44.16 -20.17
N ASP A 583 4.23 -44.78 -19.92
CA ASP A 583 3.85 -45.31 -18.60
C ASP A 583 4.70 -46.51 -18.19
N ASN A 584 4.97 -47.40 -19.14
CA ASN A 584 5.81 -48.57 -18.96
C ASN A 584 6.63 -48.85 -20.22
N GLY A 585 7.92 -49.12 -20.04
CA GLY A 585 8.86 -49.35 -21.14
C GLY A 585 9.67 -48.11 -21.49
N SER A 586 10.34 -48.16 -22.64
CA SER A 586 11.22 -47.10 -23.11
C SER A 586 10.44 -46.08 -23.95
N ASN A 587 10.74 -44.79 -23.79
CA ASN A 587 10.28 -43.74 -24.72
C ASN A 587 10.91 -43.87 -26.11
N THR A 588 11.89 -44.76 -26.23
CA THR A 588 12.55 -45.13 -27.48
C THR A 588 12.22 -46.57 -27.84
N PHE A 589 11.85 -46.84 -29.08
CA PHE A 589 11.64 -48.20 -29.59
C PHE A 589 12.18 -48.37 -31.00
N TYR A 590 12.41 -49.63 -31.38
CA TYR A 590 13.02 -50.00 -32.65
C TYR A 590 11.97 -50.58 -33.61
N ILE A 591 12.06 -50.18 -34.87
CA ILE A 591 11.35 -50.80 -36.01
C ILE A 591 12.42 -51.25 -37.01
N SER A 592 12.43 -52.53 -37.34
CA SER A 592 13.45 -53.11 -38.23
C SER A 592 13.41 -52.54 -39.64
N LYS A 593 12.21 -52.38 -40.19
CA LYS A 593 11.99 -51.90 -41.55
C LYS A 593 10.58 -51.34 -41.70
N ILE A 594 10.45 -50.27 -42.49
CA ILE A 594 9.18 -49.84 -43.09
C ILE A 594 9.39 -49.82 -44.60
N SER A 595 8.67 -50.66 -45.33
CA SER A 595 8.81 -50.76 -46.79
C SER A 595 8.35 -49.48 -47.48
N ALA A 596 8.65 -49.35 -48.76
CA ALA A 596 8.22 -48.21 -49.55
C ALA A 596 6.68 -48.07 -49.52
N GLY A 597 6.18 -46.86 -49.26
CA GLY A 597 4.75 -46.54 -49.15
C GLY A 597 4.02 -47.12 -47.92
N GLU A 598 4.67 -47.99 -47.14
CA GLU A 598 4.05 -48.73 -46.05
C GLU A 598 3.80 -47.84 -44.82
N LYS A 599 2.78 -48.21 -44.03
CA LYS A 599 2.47 -47.60 -42.75
C LYS A 599 2.64 -48.62 -41.63
N ILE A 600 3.24 -48.20 -40.52
CA ILE A 600 3.25 -48.95 -39.28
C ILE A 600 2.51 -48.17 -38.21
N LYS A 601 1.51 -48.82 -37.62
CA LYS A 601 0.75 -48.32 -36.48
C LYS A 601 1.45 -48.74 -35.18
N LYS A 602 1.62 -47.79 -34.26
CA LYS A 602 2.12 -48.05 -32.91
C LYS A 602 1.19 -47.45 -31.88
N THR A 603 1.00 -48.21 -30.80
CA THR A 603 0.27 -47.78 -29.62
C THR A 603 1.21 -47.83 -28.43
N LEU A 604 1.29 -46.72 -27.70
CA LEU A 604 2.03 -46.60 -26.47
C LEU A 604 1.08 -46.18 -25.36
N LYS A 605 1.21 -46.79 -24.19
CA LYS A 605 0.51 -46.34 -23.01
C LYS A 605 1.25 -45.13 -22.43
N ILE A 606 0.59 -43.99 -22.41
CA ILE A 606 1.14 -42.71 -21.96
C ILE A 606 0.51 -42.33 -20.62
N ARG A 607 1.34 -41.88 -19.68
CA ARG A 607 0.94 -41.29 -18.40
C ARG A 607 0.97 -39.78 -18.51
N VAL A 608 -0.10 -39.14 -18.05
CA VAL A 608 -0.14 -37.69 -17.84
C VAL A 608 0.50 -37.41 -16.48
N LYS A 609 1.44 -36.47 -16.43
CA LYS A 609 2.07 -36.02 -15.19
C LYS A 609 0.99 -35.60 -14.19
N SER A 610 1.17 -35.94 -12.92
CA SER A 610 0.11 -35.82 -11.92
C SER A 610 -0.29 -34.38 -11.60
N ASP A 611 0.63 -33.44 -11.75
CA ASP A 611 0.48 -31.99 -11.52
C ASP A 611 0.30 -31.21 -12.84
N ALA A 612 -0.03 -31.89 -13.94
CA ALA A 612 -0.27 -31.22 -15.21
C ALA A 612 -1.47 -30.27 -15.08
N VAL A 613 -1.26 -29.03 -15.51
CA VAL A 613 -2.31 -28.02 -15.62
C VAL A 613 -3.06 -28.19 -16.95
N THR A 614 -4.25 -27.63 -17.02
CA THR A 614 -5.10 -27.74 -18.20
C THR A 614 -4.57 -26.84 -19.32
N LYS A 615 -3.79 -27.40 -20.26
CA LYS A 615 -3.31 -26.71 -21.47
C LYS A 615 -2.84 -27.69 -22.55
N ALA A 616 -2.55 -27.17 -23.75
CA ALA A 616 -1.95 -27.93 -24.84
C ALA A 616 -0.42 -28.02 -24.68
N TYR A 617 0.14 -29.22 -24.85
CA TYR A 617 1.58 -29.47 -24.79
C TYR A 617 2.09 -30.15 -26.07
N PRO A 618 3.23 -29.70 -26.62
CA PRO A 618 3.87 -30.33 -27.77
C PRO A 618 4.60 -31.61 -27.37
N LEU A 619 4.26 -32.71 -28.03
CA LEU A 619 4.94 -34.01 -27.97
C LEU A 619 5.73 -34.21 -29.26
N ASP A 620 7.05 -34.28 -29.14
CA ASP A 620 7.97 -34.49 -30.26
C ASP A 620 8.20 -35.99 -30.49
N VAL A 621 8.11 -36.42 -31.75
CA VAL A 621 8.44 -37.77 -32.22
C VAL A 621 9.64 -37.66 -33.15
N THR A 622 10.79 -38.16 -32.69
CA THR A 622 12.04 -38.21 -33.46
C THR A 622 12.26 -39.62 -34.00
N MET A 623 12.59 -39.74 -35.27
CA MET A 623 12.81 -41.01 -35.96
C MET A 623 14.19 -40.98 -36.62
N ASP A 624 15.15 -41.69 -36.05
CA ASP A 624 16.47 -41.91 -36.63
C ASP A 624 16.45 -43.22 -37.41
N TYR A 625 16.85 -43.25 -38.68
CA TYR A 625 16.80 -44.45 -39.50
C TYR A 625 17.89 -44.47 -40.57
N ASP A 626 18.26 -45.65 -41.03
CA ASP A 626 19.12 -45.81 -42.20
C ASP A 626 18.34 -46.38 -43.40
N TYR A 627 19.04 -46.52 -44.51
CA TYR A 627 18.51 -47.08 -45.74
C TYR A 627 19.64 -47.64 -46.58
N GLU A 628 19.28 -48.50 -47.52
CA GLU A 628 20.26 -49.10 -48.42
C GLU A 628 20.91 -48.03 -49.29
N GLY A 629 22.24 -47.93 -49.24
CA GLY A 629 23.01 -46.89 -49.93
C GLY A 629 23.22 -45.59 -49.14
N ALA A 630 22.78 -45.51 -47.87
CA ALA A 630 23.07 -44.37 -47.00
C ALA A 630 24.58 -44.19 -46.80
N LYS A 631 25.09 -42.98 -47.07
CA LYS A 631 26.49 -42.60 -46.82
C LYS A 631 26.59 -41.85 -45.50
N ALA A 632 27.75 -41.91 -44.85
CA ALA A 632 28.01 -41.10 -43.67
C ALA A 632 27.91 -39.61 -44.02
N ASN A 633 27.17 -38.85 -43.21
CA ASN A 633 27.09 -37.41 -43.32
C ASN A 633 28.52 -36.83 -43.14
N PRO A 634 29.03 -36.05 -44.11
CA PRO A 634 30.42 -35.57 -44.08
C PRO A 634 30.71 -34.56 -42.95
N THR A 635 29.68 -34.00 -42.32
CA THR A 635 29.80 -33.05 -41.21
C THR A 635 29.58 -33.71 -39.85
N THR A 636 28.60 -34.61 -39.72
CA THR A 636 28.23 -35.22 -38.43
C THR A 636 28.74 -36.65 -38.25
N GLY A 637 29.23 -37.30 -39.31
CA GLY A 637 29.67 -38.70 -39.30
C GLY A 637 28.54 -39.73 -39.17
N GLN A 638 27.28 -39.29 -39.00
CA GLN A 638 26.12 -40.17 -38.84
C GLN A 638 25.71 -40.80 -40.16
N ILE A 639 25.37 -42.09 -40.14
CA ILE A 639 24.81 -42.82 -41.29
C ILE A 639 23.30 -42.89 -41.11
N GLY A 640 22.53 -42.43 -42.10
CA GLY A 640 21.08 -42.39 -42.05
C GLY A 640 20.52 -40.96 -41.96
N GLU A 641 19.27 -40.85 -41.52
CA GLU A 641 18.48 -39.63 -41.48
C GLU A 641 17.72 -39.52 -40.16
N THR A 642 17.39 -38.29 -39.79
CA THR A 642 16.54 -37.98 -38.65
C THR A 642 15.31 -37.21 -39.13
N ALA A 643 14.12 -37.73 -38.85
CA ALA A 643 12.86 -37.03 -39.04
C ALA A 643 12.28 -36.64 -37.67
N LYS A 644 11.76 -35.40 -37.55
CA LYS A 644 11.15 -34.90 -36.32
C LYS A 644 9.76 -34.36 -36.61
N GLU A 645 8.75 -34.82 -35.88
CA GLU A 645 7.35 -34.38 -35.98
C GLU A 645 6.83 -33.95 -34.61
N THR A 646 6.03 -32.90 -34.53
CA THR A 646 5.47 -32.38 -33.27
C THR A 646 3.95 -32.52 -33.27
N ILE A 647 3.39 -33.08 -32.19
CA ILE A 647 1.96 -33.32 -32.00
C ILE A 647 1.50 -32.58 -30.73
N ASN A 648 0.45 -31.77 -30.81
CA ASN A 648 -0.09 -31.08 -29.63
C ASN A 648 -1.20 -31.91 -28.98
N LEU A 649 -1.01 -32.27 -27.70
CA LEU A 649 -1.99 -32.98 -26.87
C LEU A 649 -2.45 -32.09 -25.71
N GLN A 650 -3.75 -32.09 -25.39
CA GLN A 650 -4.31 -31.28 -24.30
C GLN A 650 -4.40 -32.10 -23.01
N ALA A 651 -3.69 -31.67 -21.97
CA ALA A 651 -3.88 -32.22 -20.63
C ALA A 651 -5.03 -31.48 -19.94
N ALA A 652 -5.71 -32.16 -19.04
CA ALA A 652 -6.66 -31.58 -18.10
C ALA A 652 -6.18 -31.86 -16.68
N GLU A 653 -6.26 -30.89 -15.80
CA GLU A 653 -5.86 -31.09 -14.41
C GLU A 653 -6.80 -32.03 -13.64
N ASN A 654 -6.31 -32.56 -12.53
CA ASN A 654 -7.05 -33.47 -11.65
C ASN A 654 -7.34 -32.82 -10.31
N THR A 655 -8.41 -32.03 -10.28
CA THR A 655 -8.90 -31.31 -9.11
C THR A 655 -9.56 -32.26 -8.12
N ARG A 656 -9.07 -32.31 -6.86
CA ARG A 656 -9.64 -33.13 -5.79
C ARG A 656 -9.77 -32.36 -4.48
N ALA A 657 -10.71 -31.42 -4.42
CA ALA A 657 -11.03 -30.69 -3.21
C ALA A 657 -11.98 -31.49 -2.30
N VAL A 658 -11.71 -31.50 -0.99
CA VAL A 658 -12.54 -32.20 0.00
C VAL A 658 -12.79 -31.29 1.20
N VAL A 659 -14.05 -31.26 1.64
CA VAL A 659 -14.48 -30.65 2.91
C VAL A 659 -14.81 -31.77 3.89
N ASP A 660 -14.29 -31.66 5.10
CA ASP A 660 -14.58 -32.59 6.20
C ASP A 660 -14.58 -31.89 7.57
N ASN A 661 -14.98 -32.60 8.62
CA ASN A 661 -14.93 -32.15 10.02
C ASN A 661 -15.55 -30.76 10.26
N ILE A 662 -16.79 -30.56 9.81
CA ILE A 662 -17.52 -29.31 10.05
C ILE A 662 -18.02 -29.32 11.50
N VAL A 663 -17.62 -28.31 12.27
CA VAL A 663 -17.96 -28.11 13.68
C VAL A 663 -18.61 -26.73 13.83
N VAL A 664 -19.71 -26.65 14.58
CA VAL A 664 -20.44 -25.41 14.86
C VAL A 664 -20.25 -25.04 16.34
N GLY A 665 -19.70 -23.86 16.60
CA GLY A 665 -19.27 -23.42 17.92
C GLY A 665 -17.83 -23.82 18.23
N SER A 666 -17.23 -23.19 19.24
CA SER A 666 -15.84 -23.43 19.66
C SER A 666 -15.75 -23.78 21.14
N TYR A 667 -15.97 -22.81 22.03
CA TYR A 667 -15.87 -22.98 23.49
C TYR A 667 -17.23 -22.97 24.19
N ASP A 668 -18.13 -22.09 23.75
CA ASP A 668 -19.49 -21.98 24.25
C ASP A 668 -20.49 -22.54 23.23
N ALA A 669 -21.61 -23.04 23.73
CA ALA A 669 -22.69 -23.50 22.86
C ALA A 669 -23.25 -22.32 22.05
N PRO A 670 -23.36 -22.44 20.72
CA PRO A 670 -23.84 -21.36 19.88
C PRO A 670 -25.29 -21.01 20.23
N VAL A 671 -25.60 -19.71 20.27
CA VAL A 671 -26.93 -19.20 20.67
C VAL A 671 -27.65 -18.65 19.45
N VAL A 672 -28.96 -18.88 19.36
CA VAL A 672 -29.80 -18.41 18.25
C VAL A 672 -29.70 -16.89 18.09
N ASN A 673 -29.59 -16.43 16.84
CA ASN A 673 -29.43 -15.02 16.46
C ASN A 673 -28.15 -14.32 16.97
N GLN A 674 -27.19 -15.05 17.55
CA GLN A 674 -25.88 -14.52 17.93
C GLN A 674 -24.78 -15.08 17.01
N PRO A 675 -23.70 -14.33 16.72
CA PRO A 675 -22.56 -14.86 15.97
C PRO A 675 -21.92 -16.06 16.67
N CYS A 676 -21.59 -17.08 15.89
CA CYS A 676 -20.79 -18.24 16.30
C CYS A 676 -19.81 -18.62 15.19
N THR A 677 -18.74 -19.32 15.53
CA THR A 677 -17.77 -19.81 14.56
C THR A 677 -18.18 -21.18 14.03
N ILE A 678 -18.08 -21.38 12.72
CA ILE A 678 -18.12 -22.67 12.04
C ILE A 678 -16.70 -22.97 11.57
N THR A 679 -16.14 -24.07 12.01
CA THR A 679 -14.79 -24.52 11.62
C THR A 679 -14.91 -25.77 10.77
N PHE A 680 -14.11 -25.91 9.72
CA PHE A 680 -14.10 -27.13 8.90
C PHE A 680 -12.69 -27.41 8.39
N ALA A 681 -12.40 -28.66 8.08
CA ALA A 681 -11.17 -29.05 7.40
C ALA A 681 -11.39 -29.00 5.88
N PHE A 682 -10.51 -28.30 5.17
CA PHE A 682 -10.47 -28.27 3.72
C PHE A 682 -9.15 -28.85 3.21
N TYR A 683 -9.24 -29.88 2.37
CA TYR A 683 -8.10 -30.58 1.83
C TYR A 683 -8.04 -30.38 0.33
N ASN A 684 -6.89 -29.93 -0.16
CA ASN A 684 -6.53 -30.11 -1.56
C ASN A 684 -5.86 -31.48 -1.72
N MET A 685 -6.65 -32.52 -2.00
CA MET A 685 -6.13 -33.86 -2.32
C MET A 685 -5.66 -33.98 -3.78
N GLY A 686 -5.75 -32.89 -4.54
CA GLY A 686 -5.24 -32.77 -5.89
C GLY A 686 -3.73 -32.57 -5.90
N LYS A 687 -3.18 -32.50 -7.11
CA LYS A 687 -1.74 -32.28 -7.34
C LYS A 687 -1.43 -30.91 -7.95
N SER A 688 -2.46 -30.13 -8.25
CA SER A 688 -2.40 -28.72 -8.65
C SER A 688 -2.88 -27.84 -7.50
N THR A 689 -2.39 -26.61 -7.43
CA THR A 689 -2.84 -25.59 -6.47
C THR A 689 -4.28 -25.21 -6.76
N LEU A 690 -5.15 -25.23 -5.75
CA LEU A 690 -6.50 -24.68 -5.84
C LEU A 690 -6.40 -23.19 -5.56
N SER A 691 -6.69 -22.37 -6.56
CA SER A 691 -6.58 -20.93 -6.43
C SER A 691 -7.86 -20.34 -5.89
N ASN A 692 -7.76 -19.21 -5.18
CA ASN A 692 -8.92 -18.43 -4.75
C ASN A 692 -9.99 -19.27 -4.05
N VAL A 693 -9.60 -20.05 -3.04
CA VAL A 693 -10.53 -20.85 -2.24
C VAL A 693 -11.38 -19.91 -1.37
N LYS A 694 -12.70 -20.09 -1.45
CA LYS A 694 -13.75 -19.27 -0.82
C LYS A 694 -14.73 -20.20 -0.12
N ALA A 695 -15.22 -19.83 1.04
CA ALA A 695 -16.25 -20.59 1.75
C ALA A 695 -17.45 -19.72 2.11
N THR A 696 -18.65 -20.27 1.98
CA THR A 696 -19.91 -19.64 2.40
C THR A 696 -20.82 -20.66 3.03
N VAL A 697 -21.85 -20.20 3.75
CA VAL A 697 -22.83 -21.05 4.42
C VAL A 697 -24.24 -20.59 4.08
N SER A 698 -25.15 -21.54 3.94
CA SER A 698 -26.58 -21.29 3.72
C SER A 698 -27.44 -22.28 4.53
N GLY A 699 -28.77 -22.15 4.44
CA GLY A 699 -29.71 -22.91 5.26
C GLY A 699 -30.16 -22.09 6.46
N ASP A 700 -30.15 -22.70 7.65
CA ASP A 700 -30.48 -22.03 8.91
C ASP A 700 -29.37 -21.11 9.43
N TYR A 701 -28.31 -20.92 8.64
CA TYR A 701 -27.15 -20.09 8.96
C TYR A 701 -27.01 -18.96 7.94
N LYS A 702 -26.56 -17.80 8.40
CA LYS A 702 -26.11 -16.67 7.57
C LYS A 702 -24.75 -16.20 8.04
N LEU A 703 -23.92 -15.66 7.16
CA LEU A 703 -22.63 -15.09 7.59
C LEU A 703 -22.82 -13.89 8.51
N SER A 704 -21.93 -13.75 9.51
CA SER A 704 -21.93 -12.59 10.41
C SER A 704 -21.42 -11.33 9.69
N THR A 705 -20.45 -11.51 8.78
CA THR A 705 -19.73 -10.46 8.05
C THR A 705 -19.43 -10.92 6.63
N GLY A 706 -19.53 -10.00 5.66
CA GLY A 706 -19.28 -10.28 4.24
C GLY A 706 -20.23 -11.29 3.58
N ASP A 707 -19.88 -11.69 2.35
CA ASP A 707 -20.63 -12.68 1.54
C ASP A 707 -19.96 -14.07 1.53
N MET A 708 -18.71 -14.15 1.96
CA MET A 708 -17.88 -15.36 1.97
C MET A 708 -16.63 -15.14 2.82
N LEU A 709 -16.06 -16.22 3.34
CA LEU A 709 -14.70 -16.28 3.85
C LEU A 709 -13.73 -16.54 2.69
N PHE A 710 -12.75 -15.66 2.51
CA PHE A 710 -11.65 -15.89 1.58
C PHE A 710 -10.51 -16.65 2.28
N VAL A 711 -10.22 -17.85 1.81
CA VAL A 711 -9.17 -18.73 2.35
C VAL A 711 -7.84 -18.51 1.61
N GLY A 712 -7.88 -18.06 0.35
CA GLY A 712 -6.70 -17.86 -0.49
C GLY A 712 -6.33 -19.11 -1.28
N ASN A 713 -5.06 -19.27 -1.64
CA ASN A 713 -4.59 -20.43 -2.41
C ASN A 713 -4.30 -21.62 -1.48
N VAL A 714 -4.67 -22.82 -1.92
CA VAL A 714 -4.37 -24.06 -1.20
C VAL A 714 -3.51 -24.94 -2.10
N GLU A 715 -2.22 -24.99 -1.77
CA GLU A 715 -1.23 -25.79 -2.48
C GLU A 715 -1.59 -27.27 -2.55
N ALA A 716 -1.00 -27.97 -3.52
CA ALA A 716 -1.18 -29.41 -3.70
C ALA A 716 -0.86 -30.21 -2.42
N GLY A 717 -1.78 -31.05 -1.97
CA GLY A 717 -1.66 -31.80 -0.71
C GLY A 717 -1.85 -30.94 0.55
N GLY A 718 -2.14 -29.65 0.39
CA GLY A 718 -2.35 -28.71 1.48
C GLY A 718 -3.65 -28.96 2.24
N GLN A 719 -3.61 -28.67 3.53
CA GLN A 719 -4.77 -28.67 4.42
C GLN A 719 -4.94 -27.27 5.00
N GLN A 720 -6.19 -26.80 5.01
CA GLN A 720 -6.61 -25.60 5.73
C GLN A 720 -7.68 -25.97 6.75
N THR A 721 -7.77 -25.19 7.82
CA THR A 721 -8.86 -25.29 8.80
C THR A 721 -9.54 -23.94 8.93
N PRO A 722 -10.35 -23.52 7.93
CA PRO A 722 -10.90 -22.17 7.92
C PRO A 722 -11.96 -21.99 9.02
N GLU A 723 -12.00 -20.77 9.57
CA GLU A 723 -12.99 -20.35 10.56
C GLU A 723 -13.94 -19.33 9.92
N LEU A 724 -15.21 -19.73 9.83
CA LEU A 724 -16.28 -18.97 9.22
C LEU A 724 -17.23 -18.46 10.31
N GLU A 725 -17.38 -17.16 10.47
CA GLU A 725 -18.39 -16.64 11.39
C GLU A 725 -19.79 -16.64 10.77
N ALA A 726 -20.74 -17.26 11.47
CA ALA A 726 -22.12 -17.37 11.05
C ALA A 726 -23.08 -17.14 12.21
N ILE A 727 -24.30 -16.72 11.90
CA ILE A 727 -25.39 -16.50 12.83
C ILE A 727 -26.44 -17.59 12.54
N PRO A 728 -26.71 -18.53 13.47
CA PRO A 728 -27.80 -19.47 13.35
C PRO A 728 -29.13 -18.75 13.57
N SER A 729 -30.15 -19.15 12.82
CA SER A 729 -31.48 -18.50 12.79
C SER A 729 -32.58 -19.30 13.48
N VAL A 730 -32.30 -20.56 13.82
CA VAL A 730 -33.23 -21.46 14.54
C VAL A 730 -32.60 -21.98 15.83
N GLU A 731 -33.44 -22.18 16.83
CA GLU A 731 -33.10 -22.89 18.07
C GLU A 731 -33.20 -24.40 17.87
N GLY A 732 -32.39 -25.19 18.58
CA GLY A 732 -32.38 -26.65 18.47
C GLY A 732 -31.42 -27.15 17.39
N GLU A 733 -31.84 -28.11 16.58
CA GLU A 733 -31.01 -28.66 15.50
C GLU A 733 -31.11 -27.79 14.24
N ALA A 734 -30.10 -26.94 14.01
CA ALA A 734 -30.00 -26.09 12.82
C ALA A 734 -29.28 -26.83 11.68
N LYS A 735 -29.80 -26.73 10.45
CA LYS A 735 -29.23 -27.38 9.26
C LYS A 735 -28.55 -26.36 8.36
N GLY A 736 -27.33 -26.66 7.95
CA GLY A 736 -26.53 -25.79 7.09
C GLY A 736 -25.94 -26.50 5.89
N VAL A 737 -25.67 -25.73 4.83
CA VAL A 737 -24.89 -26.18 3.67
C VAL A 737 -23.64 -25.31 3.58
N LEU A 738 -22.48 -25.91 3.80
CA LEU A 738 -21.20 -25.27 3.53
C LEU A 738 -20.89 -25.41 2.04
N THR A 739 -20.68 -24.28 1.37
CA THR A 739 -20.24 -24.25 -0.03
C THR A 739 -18.82 -23.72 -0.09
N VAL A 740 -17.90 -24.52 -0.61
CA VAL A 740 -16.54 -24.08 -0.93
C VAL A 740 -16.41 -23.93 -2.43
N THR A 741 -15.97 -22.76 -2.88
CA THR A 741 -15.70 -22.45 -4.29
C THR A 741 -14.22 -22.20 -4.45
N PHE A 742 -13.62 -22.67 -5.53
CA PHE A 742 -12.22 -22.40 -5.85
C PHE A 742 -12.04 -22.40 -7.36
N GLU A 743 -10.94 -21.87 -7.84
CA GLU A 743 -10.57 -21.84 -9.26
C GLU A 743 -9.58 -22.96 -9.57
N ASP A 744 -9.83 -23.66 -10.67
CA ASP A 744 -8.88 -24.61 -11.25
C ASP A 744 -7.80 -23.88 -12.08
N SER A 745 -6.84 -24.59 -12.67
CA SER A 745 -5.76 -24.01 -13.48
C SER A 745 -6.22 -23.34 -14.78
N THR A 746 -7.47 -23.54 -15.21
CA THR A 746 -8.08 -22.75 -16.30
C THR A 746 -8.71 -21.45 -15.83
N GLY A 747 -8.79 -21.24 -14.51
CA GLY A 747 -9.52 -20.14 -13.89
C GLY A 747 -11.02 -20.41 -13.77
N GLN A 748 -11.49 -21.62 -14.10
CA GLN A 748 -12.91 -21.98 -13.97
C GLN A 748 -13.27 -22.19 -12.49
N GLU A 749 -14.34 -21.56 -12.04
CA GLU A 749 -14.86 -21.77 -10.68
C GLU A 749 -15.50 -23.16 -10.55
N VAL A 750 -14.98 -23.94 -9.60
CA VAL A 750 -15.50 -25.24 -9.19
C VAL A 750 -16.10 -25.10 -7.80
N LYS A 751 -17.29 -25.68 -7.60
CA LYS A 751 -18.03 -25.63 -6.33
C LYS A 751 -18.16 -27.02 -5.74
N ILE A 752 -17.88 -27.12 -4.45
CA ILE A 752 -18.18 -28.29 -3.64
C ILE A 752 -19.11 -27.88 -2.49
N THR A 753 -20.08 -28.72 -2.19
CA THR A 753 -21.06 -28.48 -1.12
C THR A 753 -21.03 -29.62 -0.13
N LYS A 754 -21.24 -29.30 1.15
CA LYS A 754 -21.31 -30.27 2.23
C LYS A 754 -22.37 -29.84 3.23
N ASP A 755 -23.36 -30.71 3.43
CA ASP A 755 -24.40 -30.51 4.43
C ASP A 755 -23.84 -30.78 5.84
N PHE A 756 -24.31 -30.03 6.83
CA PHE A 756 -23.98 -30.22 8.25
C PHE A 756 -25.15 -29.83 9.16
N THR A 757 -25.07 -30.23 10.43
CA THR A 757 -26.01 -29.82 11.48
C THR A 757 -25.28 -29.28 12.70
N GLY A 758 -25.92 -28.39 13.44
CA GLY A 758 -25.40 -27.85 14.69
C GLY A 758 -26.49 -27.70 15.75
N SER A 759 -26.12 -27.89 17.02
CA SER A 759 -27.03 -27.74 18.17
C SER A 759 -26.96 -26.31 18.73
N ILE A 760 -28.06 -25.57 18.62
CA ILE A 760 -28.16 -24.13 18.93
C ILE A 760 -29.02 -23.91 20.18
N GLN A 761 -28.51 -23.14 21.14
CA GLN A 761 -29.22 -22.77 22.37
C GLN A 761 -30.18 -21.58 22.18
N ALA A 762 -31.22 -21.53 23.01
CA ALA A 762 -32.11 -20.37 23.11
C ALA A 762 -31.36 -19.14 23.65
N ALA A 763 -31.79 -17.94 23.23
CA ALA A 763 -31.28 -16.70 23.80
C ALA A 763 -31.67 -16.58 25.28
N TYR A 764 -30.70 -16.27 26.15
CA TYR A 764 -30.95 -16.08 27.58
C TYR A 764 -31.91 -14.91 27.80
N THR A 765 -33.13 -15.20 28.24
CA THR A 765 -34.05 -14.22 28.82
C THR A 765 -33.89 -14.27 30.34
N PRO A 766 -33.35 -13.21 31.00
CA PRO A 766 -33.34 -13.16 32.44
C PRO A 766 -34.78 -13.22 32.97
N ASP A 767 -35.04 -14.16 33.88
CA ASP A 767 -36.31 -14.25 34.60
C ASP A 767 -36.56 -12.93 35.35
N PRO A 768 -37.67 -12.21 35.10
CA PRO A 768 -38.01 -10.97 35.80
C PRO A 768 -38.21 -11.13 37.32
N GLY A 769 -38.13 -12.36 37.88
CA GLY A 769 -38.40 -12.66 39.28
C GLY A 769 -37.20 -12.77 40.24
N ALA A 770 -35.95 -12.80 39.78
CA ALA A 770 -34.80 -13.00 40.68
C ALA A 770 -34.29 -11.69 41.29
N ALA A 771 -35.10 -11.07 42.16
CA ALA A 771 -34.70 -9.93 42.98
C ALA A 771 -33.86 -10.40 44.19
N GLY A 772 -32.56 -10.14 44.16
CA GLY A 772 -31.77 -9.82 45.36
C GLY A 772 -31.96 -8.33 45.67
N ASN A 773 -32.35 -8.03 46.91
CA ASN A 773 -32.79 -6.72 47.41
C ASN A 773 -31.65 -5.67 47.51
N PRO A 774 -31.90 -4.40 47.86
CA PRO A 774 -31.68 -3.24 46.99
C PRO A 774 -30.60 -2.27 47.52
N ASP A 775 -30.11 -1.36 46.66
CA ASP A 775 -29.83 0.00 47.14
C ASP A 775 -29.78 1.06 46.02
N GLY A 776 -30.60 2.11 46.19
CA GLY A 776 -30.23 3.49 45.90
C GLY A 776 -30.23 4.03 44.46
N ASN A 777 -31.42 4.47 43.99
CA ASN A 777 -31.68 5.55 43.03
C ASN A 777 -31.33 5.39 41.54
N VAL A 778 -32.32 4.92 40.78
CA VAL A 778 -32.52 5.32 39.38
C VAL A 778 -33.88 6.01 39.26
N ALA A 779 -33.89 7.17 38.60
CA ALA A 779 -35.07 7.99 38.37
C ALA A 779 -36.22 7.18 37.73
N GLN A 780 -37.37 7.21 38.40
CA GLN A 780 -38.58 6.53 37.98
C GLN A 780 -39.18 7.22 36.74
N ALA A 781 -39.13 6.56 35.58
CA ALA A 781 -39.97 6.93 34.44
C ALA A 781 -41.45 6.62 34.80
N LYS A 782 -42.32 7.61 34.59
CA LYS A 782 -43.76 7.53 34.91
C LYS A 782 -44.40 6.31 34.23
N LYS A 783 -45.07 5.47 35.04
CA LYS A 783 -45.93 4.37 34.56
C LYS A 783 -46.97 4.90 33.56
N ALA A 784 -47.16 4.17 32.47
CA ALA A 784 -48.21 4.42 31.50
C ALA A 784 -49.59 4.38 32.18
N ILE A 785 -50.36 5.45 31.96
CA ILE A 785 -51.61 5.77 32.68
C ILE A 785 -52.76 4.80 32.37
N LEU A 786 -52.64 3.95 31.34
CA LEU A 786 -53.64 2.96 30.98
C LEU A 786 -52.99 1.74 30.31
N PRO A 787 -53.42 0.50 30.61
CA PRO A 787 -52.96 -0.68 29.89
C PRO A 787 -53.41 -0.65 28.42
N ILE A 788 -52.54 -1.14 27.53
CA ILE A 788 -52.62 -0.98 26.06
C ILE A 788 -53.98 -1.40 25.49
N TRP A 789 -54.62 -2.43 26.06
CA TRP A 789 -55.95 -2.88 25.63
C TRP A 789 -57.05 -1.85 25.89
N ILE A 790 -56.98 -1.07 26.97
CA ILE A 790 -57.93 0.03 27.24
C ILE A 790 -57.66 1.22 26.31
N PHE A 791 -56.38 1.50 25.98
CA PHE A 791 -56.03 2.52 24.98
C PHE A 791 -56.59 2.16 23.59
N VAL A 792 -56.50 0.89 23.19
CA VAL A 792 -57.09 0.40 21.93
C VAL A 792 -58.62 0.53 21.95
N ILE A 793 -59.29 0.22 23.06
CA ILE A 793 -60.75 0.43 23.19
C ILE A 793 -61.12 1.91 23.08
N ILE A 794 -60.36 2.82 23.71
CA ILE A 794 -60.59 4.27 23.59
C ILE A 794 -60.41 4.74 22.14
N GLN A 795 -59.41 4.24 21.41
CA GLN A 795 -59.21 4.58 20.00
C GLN A 795 -60.36 4.08 19.10
N VAL A 796 -60.91 2.89 19.38
CA VAL A 796 -62.08 2.36 18.67
C VAL A 796 -63.33 3.20 18.94
N VAL A 797 -63.53 3.66 20.18
CA VAL A 797 -64.63 4.57 20.54
C VAL A 797 -64.47 5.94 19.87
N ILE A 798 -63.26 6.51 19.87
CA ILE A 798 -62.96 7.79 19.18
C ILE A 798 -63.19 7.65 17.67
N LEU A 799 -62.80 6.53 17.06
CA LEU A 799 -63.05 6.24 15.65
C LEU A 799 -64.57 6.15 15.37
N GLY A 800 -65.32 5.48 16.24
CA GLY A 800 -66.78 5.39 16.13
C GLY A 800 -67.48 6.76 16.25
N VAL A 801 -67.06 7.59 17.21
CA VAL A 801 -67.56 8.96 17.37
C VAL A 801 -67.15 9.83 16.18
N GLY A 802 -65.93 9.68 15.68
CA GLY A 802 -65.40 10.37 14.50
C GLY A 802 -66.17 10.05 13.21
N ILE A 803 -66.56 8.80 13.02
CA ILE A 803 -67.42 8.38 11.89
C ILE A 803 -68.81 9.00 12.02
N ALA A 804 -69.36 9.09 13.24
CA ALA A 804 -70.66 9.72 13.48
C ALA A 804 -70.63 11.25 13.27
N THR A 805 -69.59 11.95 13.71
CA THR A 805 -69.42 13.40 13.46
C THR A 805 -69.11 13.69 11.99
N ALA A 806 -68.30 12.87 11.32
CA ALA A 806 -68.05 13.01 9.89
C ALA A 806 -69.34 12.81 9.07
N ARG A 807 -70.19 11.83 9.43
CA ARG A 807 -71.54 11.70 8.84
C ARG A 807 -72.40 12.93 9.09
N LYS A 808 -72.41 13.48 10.31
CA LYS A 808 -73.19 14.67 10.67
C LYS A 808 -72.74 15.93 9.93
N ILE A 809 -71.42 16.11 9.75
CA ILE A 809 -70.83 17.22 9.00
C ILE A 809 -71.11 17.09 7.50
N LYS A 810 -71.00 15.88 6.93
CA LYS A 810 -71.31 15.64 5.51
C LYS A 810 -72.79 15.89 5.20
N ILE A 811 -73.69 15.48 6.11
CA ILE A 811 -75.13 15.76 6.00
C ILE A 811 -75.41 17.26 6.14
N ASN A 812 -74.76 17.97 7.06
CA ASN A 812 -74.92 19.42 7.20
C ASN A 812 -74.36 20.21 6.02
N LEU A 813 -73.25 19.76 5.42
CA LEU A 813 -72.70 20.34 4.18
C LEU A 813 -73.62 20.07 2.97
N TYR A 814 -74.25 18.89 2.93
CA TYR A 814 -75.24 18.57 1.89
C TYR A 814 -76.51 19.42 2.05
N LYS A 815 -77.01 19.62 3.29
CA LYS A 815 -78.12 20.55 3.58
C LYS A 815 -77.78 22.02 3.30
N LYS A 816 -76.52 22.44 3.51
CA LYS A 816 -76.05 23.80 3.16
C LYS A 816 -75.93 24.00 1.64
N LYS A 817 -75.62 22.94 0.88
CA LYS A 817 -75.66 22.96 -0.59
C LYS A 817 -77.10 23.00 -1.11
N LEU A 818 -78.03 22.26 -0.51
CA LEU A 818 -79.45 22.32 -0.85
C LEU A 818 -80.08 23.69 -0.57
N ARG A 819 -79.79 24.32 0.59
CA ARG A 819 -80.26 25.71 0.87
C ARG A 819 -79.68 26.76 -0.06
N LYS A 820 -78.47 26.57 -0.58
CA LYS A 820 -77.87 27.46 -1.60
C LYS A 820 -78.44 27.24 -3.01
N ILE A 821 -79.13 26.12 -3.23
CA ILE A 821 -79.86 25.84 -4.47
C ILE A 821 -81.30 26.38 -4.35
N GLU A 822 -81.91 26.35 -3.15
CA GLU A 822 -83.23 26.97 -2.88
C GLU A 822 -83.20 28.50 -2.69
N GLU A 823 -82.04 29.12 -2.45
CA GLU A 823 -81.87 30.60 -2.44
C GLU A 823 -81.41 31.15 -3.82
N ALA A 824 -81.38 30.29 -4.85
CA ALA A 824 -81.06 30.65 -6.23
C ALA A 824 -82.23 30.43 -7.21
N ASP A 825 -83.41 30.11 -6.68
CA ASP A 825 -84.74 30.34 -7.28
C ASP A 825 -85.41 31.50 -6.50
#